data_AF-A0A3B8VTA8-F1
#
_entry.id   AF-A0A3B8VTA8-F1
#
_cell.length_a   1.000
_cell.length_b   1.000
_cell.length_c   1.000
_cell.angle_alpha   90.00
_cell.angle_beta   90.00
_cell.angle_gamma   90.00
#
_symmetry.space_group_name_H-M   'P 1'
#
loop_
_entity.id
_entity.type
_entity.pdbx_description
1 polymer ?
#
loop_
_entity_poly.entity_id
_entity_poly.type
_entity_poly.pdbx_seq_one_letter_code
_entity_poly.pdbx_strand_id
1 'polypeptide(L)'
;APDGTASRVSWYLFRIPLRNYSKRFGSIADLRSIRHMRLLLHGFEEEVHLRFASLRFVKSDWQQWVPDTKNDSLYWYEDPVQLAYLSVDENKELSEVNYITPNGVEPRTVMHNRKQVRENEHALEFEVESLHPNQHVAVWKQTDFDCRNYGSLELFSHLHETISTGSHLADRDFSLFVRLGYDGRTNYYEYEIPMVVTPLGQYSNQLFSDKETVWPRNNRLDIILQQLTAAKNERDVSGVSKNEIFSTETTQHHTIRIKGNPSLADVTTIVVGVRNNSDKILSGKVWINDIRLAHQQKQNGWAARSELELTLGDIGRFSVEGAFKSRGFGNVDQRYNERIENDRFRFGFTSRVEFGKVFPNVLKLTMPVYLQWSKESEYLHYNPFDNDIEMDELLKQERNQSARDSLRRLARSTISSHNIAIQQMGFRIRSKQPMPYDLDNFRLGFVYDGSSVASPSLHYDRGKRYSGYLRYTYSPDELLLPFFKKASTQKQEWLRLRFVPTQITMESSFYRNYGETKYRLNEGDHATGASFVMQEFLWNRAFTLEWDLLKNIKLRVRTATNAEIEEPEMQVNKRIDPDGFRFWRDSVWNSIKDFGKPVRYEQQVALHGHIPELKNRWLGWIKGSMHYKADYFWDRGYDDVVFGDGGNIIKNYRSTGVNGTFNLSKLASALDSSSVSRTSLLKKLLPHIEVIHKTDKGMQIPRYRHGVRDIGGQNRVDGHLLPGIGFALGAASSTFINKVINNADVHLTEETTNRAITSTNRYSLWKGVLRPVSGLRFELSWLSDQNNRDELALNPNAQSSQISRKSNSRVASRRKSINASKKTNINSLMAPQENRLVLPNWKVYYDGLNRYDFIKKVLNHLAFTHAYSCIHSVEVMHTGERNVASKLVDKKMVSAKTWVKEGFTPLVGIDAIFRNGLTASLRHNKIYSIVLNHGGNQLINGVNQDINLAFAYKIVADRQQNGKKYGSFSDGGILLKVEGAARRMTNGINYKDAIREVYTSGNKSYFIRFNADYDKSRSISYSFYFNMEVDQPLAGQFSYPSYIMSTGFSVRLQLY
;
A
#
# COMPACT_ATOMS: atom_id res chain seq x y z
N ALA A 1 48.62 -10.39 36.04
CA ALA A 1 48.55 -11.17 34.80
C ALA A 1 48.17 -12.62 35.16
N PRO A 2 47.86 -13.50 34.19
CA PRO A 2 47.46 -14.90 34.46
C PRO A 2 48.47 -15.73 35.28
N ASP A 3 49.69 -15.21 35.39
CA ASP A 3 50.83 -15.68 36.21
C ASP A 3 50.80 -15.20 37.68
N GLY A 4 49.77 -14.45 38.09
CA GLY A 4 49.62 -13.92 39.45
C GLY A 4 50.40 -12.64 39.73
N THR A 5 51.16 -12.09 38.79
CA THR A 5 51.92 -10.84 38.99
C THR A 5 51.01 -9.62 38.85
N ALA A 6 51.08 -8.66 39.77
CA ALA A 6 50.34 -7.40 39.65
C ALA A 6 51.13 -6.44 38.74
N SER A 7 50.61 -6.17 37.54
CA SER A 7 51.17 -5.16 36.64
C SER A 7 50.29 -3.90 36.67
N ARG A 8 50.92 -2.73 36.75
CA ARG A 8 50.22 -1.44 36.65
C ARG A 8 49.91 -1.19 35.18
N VAL A 9 48.62 -1.13 34.85
CA VAL A 9 48.13 -0.82 33.50
C VAL A 9 47.39 0.51 33.56
N SER A 10 47.76 1.44 32.69
CA SER A 10 47.07 2.71 32.53
C SER A 10 46.12 2.65 31.34
N TRP A 11 44.90 3.14 31.51
CA TRP A 11 43.93 3.31 30.43
C TRP A 11 43.80 4.79 30.09
N TYR A 12 44.06 5.14 28.84
CA TYR A 12 43.93 6.51 28.35
C TYR A 12 42.62 6.66 27.58
N LEU A 13 41.80 7.64 27.97
CA LEU A 13 40.58 7.99 27.25
C LEU A 13 40.88 9.13 26.27
N PHE A 14 40.82 8.82 24.97
CA PHE A 14 40.94 9.83 23.92
C PHE A 14 39.56 10.23 23.41
N ARG A 15 39.27 11.54 23.40
CA ARG A 15 38.09 12.13 22.76
C ARG A 15 38.55 13.07 21.65
N ILE A 16 38.23 12.73 20.40
CA ILE A 16 38.66 13.51 19.24
C ILE A 16 37.42 14.21 18.65
N PRO A 17 37.32 15.54 18.75
CA PRO A 17 36.21 16.29 18.17
C PRO A 17 36.31 16.26 16.65
N LEU A 18 35.30 15.69 15.98
CA LEU A 18 35.33 15.54 14.52
C LEU A 18 35.15 16.87 13.76
N ARG A 19 34.59 17.90 14.41
CA ARG A 19 34.43 19.24 13.81
C ARG A 19 35.73 20.04 13.80
N ASN A 20 36.59 19.83 14.79
CA ASN A 20 37.84 20.58 14.96
C ASN A 20 39.00 19.79 14.32
N TYR A 21 38.94 19.64 13.00
CA TYR A 21 39.99 18.92 12.26
C TYR A 21 41.25 19.79 12.07
N SER A 22 42.42 19.18 12.13
CA SER A 22 43.70 19.88 11.92
C SER A 22 44.03 20.12 10.44
N LYS A 23 43.61 19.21 9.54
CA LYS A 23 43.85 19.30 8.09
C LYS A 23 42.66 18.74 7.30
N ARG A 24 42.32 19.40 6.19
CA ARG A 24 41.33 18.95 5.20
C ARG A 24 42.03 18.63 3.88
N PHE A 25 41.81 17.43 3.36
CA PHE A 25 42.32 16.99 2.06
C PHE A 25 41.17 16.91 1.04
N GLY A 26 41.30 17.62 -0.08
CA GLY A 26 40.29 17.68 -1.14
C GLY A 26 39.09 18.58 -0.84
N SER A 27 38.04 18.46 -1.65
CA SER A 27 36.88 19.37 -1.65
C SER A 27 35.75 18.99 -0.66
N ILE A 28 36.07 18.41 0.50
CA ILE A 28 35.07 18.00 1.51
C ILE A 28 34.52 19.22 2.26
N ALA A 29 33.33 19.72 1.89
CA ALA A 29 32.75 20.90 2.53
C ALA A 29 32.18 20.63 3.93
N ASP A 30 31.64 19.44 4.17
CA ASP A 30 31.00 19.06 5.44
C ASP A 30 31.16 17.55 5.74
N LEU A 31 30.68 17.12 6.91
CA LEU A 31 30.69 15.72 7.35
C LEU A 31 29.36 14.99 7.09
N ARG A 32 28.52 15.43 6.14
CA ARG A 32 27.20 14.81 5.89
C ARG A 32 27.27 13.46 5.19
N SER A 33 28.33 13.19 4.42
CA SER A 33 28.48 11.97 3.61
C SER A 33 29.84 11.31 3.84
N ILE A 34 30.01 10.72 5.02
CA ILE A 34 31.22 9.97 5.38
C ILE A 34 30.96 8.47 5.19
N ARG A 35 31.78 7.81 4.36
CA ARG A 35 31.64 6.38 4.03
C ARG A 35 32.71 5.48 4.63
N HIS A 36 33.89 6.04 4.88
CA HIS A 36 35.05 5.28 5.32
C HIS A 36 35.81 6.05 6.40
N MET A 37 36.33 5.32 7.37
CA MET A 37 37.31 5.80 8.36
C MET A 37 38.61 5.04 8.11
N ARG A 38 39.75 5.75 8.13
CA ARG A 38 41.08 5.15 8.02
C ARG A 38 41.95 5.63 9.16
N LEU A 39 42.39 4.71 10.01
CA LEU A 39 43.42 4.96 11.03
C LEU A 39 44.79 4.68 10.39
N LEU A 40 45.68 5.67 10.40
CA LEU A 40 47.07 5.52 9.97
C LEU A 40 47.96 5.78 11.18
N LEU A 41 48.76 4.78 11.56
CA LEU A 41 49.69 4.81 12.67
C LEU A 41 51.10 4.95 12.10
N HIS A 42 51.82 6.01 12.47
CA HIS A 42 53.17 6.29 11.98
C HIS A 42 54.02 6.97 13.07
N GLY A 43 55.35 6.98 12.92
CA GLY A 43 56.26 7.66 13.84
C GLY A 43 56.70 6.85 15.06
N PHE A 44 56.59 5.51 15.01
CA PHE A 44 57.14 4.62 16.03
C PHE A 44 58.55 4.16 15.63
N GLU A 45 59.51 4.24 16.56
CA GLU A 45 60.89 3.78 16.35
C GLU A 45 61.05 2.27 16.62
N GLU A 46 60.14 1.69 17.41
CA GLU A 46 60.09 0.27 17.78
C GLU A 46 58.68 -0.32 17.54
N GLU A 47 58.54 -1.65 17.66
CA GLU A 47 57.23 -2.31 17.54
C GLU A 47 56.30 -1.92 18.70
N VAL A 48 55.15 -1.34 18.38
CA VAL A 48 54.15 -0.91 19.38
C VAL A 48 52.84 -1.65 19.19
N HIS A 49 52.35 -2.27 20.27
CA HIS A 49 51.03 -2.90 20.32
C HIS A 49 50.00 -1.96 20.97
N LEU A 50 49.12 -1.39 20.15
CA LEU A 50 47.98 -0.62 20.65
C LEU A 50 46.79 -1.53 20.95
N ARG A 51 46.25 -1.43 22.16
CA ARG A 51 45.04 -2.16 22.59
C ARG A 51 43.90 -1.18 22.82
N PHE A 52 42.89 -1.23 21.97
CA PHE A 52 41.69 -0.44 22.11
C PHE A 52 40.65 -1.25 22.90
N ALA A 53 40.33 -0.85 24.12
CA ALA A 53 39.21 -1.45 24.86
C ALA A 53 37.87 -1.17 24.17
N SER A 54 37.72 0.05 23.64
CA SER A 54 36.55 0.49 22.87
C SER A 54 36.97 1.54 21.87
N LEU A 55 36.61 1.35 20.61
CA LEU A 55 36.73 2.36 19.55
C LEU A 55 35.33 2.55 18.97
N ARG A 56 34.70 3.69 19.27
CA ARG A 56 33.31 3.97 18.89
C ARG A 56 33.14 5.41 18.44
N PHE A 57 32.18 5.63 17.55
CA PHE A 57 31.65 6.97 17.28
C PHE A 57 30.61 7.30 18.33
N VAL A 58 30.78 8.44 19.00
CA VAL A 58 29.82 8.96 19.97
C VAL A 58 29.08 10.12 19.32
N LYS A 59 27.75 10.09 19.38
CA LYS A 59 26.89 11.16 18.90
C LYS A 59 26.27 11.86 20.11
N SER A 60 26.14 13.19 19.99
CA SER A 60 25.31 13.99 20.87
C SER A 60 23.93 14.26 20.29
N ASP A 61 22.89 14.14 21.12
CA ASP A 61 21.55 14.67 20.81
C ASP A 61 21.47 16.18 21.03
N TRP A 62 22.40 16.72 21.81
CA TRP A 62 22.59 18.15 21.99
C TRP A 62 23.48 18.70 20.90
N GLN A 63 23.08 19.84 20.35
CA GLN A 63 23.81 20.55 19.32
C GLN A 63 24.23 21.91 19.83
N GLN A 64 25.42 22.35 19.44
CA GLN A 64 25.85 23.72 19.69
C GLN A 64 24.87 24.72 19.10
N TRP A 65 24.51 25.73 19.89
CA TRP A 65 23.68 26.84 19.46
C TRP A 65 24.57 27.92 18.87
N VAL A 66 24.40 28.20 17.58
CA VAL A 66 25.17 29.23 16.87
C VAL A 66 24.28 30.47 16.73
N PRO A 67 24.69 31.66 17.23
CA PRO A 67 23.96 32.91 17.01
C PRO A 67 23.90 33.27 15.51
N ASP A 68 22.88 34.01 15.06
CA ASP A 68 22.81 34.47 13.66
C ASP A 68 23.76 35.66 13.46
N THR A 69 24.86 35.44 12.74
CA THR A 69 25.93 36.43 12.52
C THR A 69 25.58 37.55 11.53
N LYS A 70 24.32 37.69 11.12
CA LYS A 70 23.93 38.67 10.08
C LYS A 70 23.75 40.10 10.57
N ASN A 71 23.64 40.37 11.87
CA ASN A 71 23.36 41.72 12.37
C ASN A 71 24.29 42.22 13.48
N ASP A 72 25.27 41.42 13.91
CA ASP A 72 26.20 41.81 14.98
C ASP A 72 27.64 41.67 14.48
N SER A 73 28.09 42.69 13.75
CA SER A 73 29.35 42.74 12.99
C SER A 73 30.63 42.78 13.87
N LEU A 74 30.56 42.41 15.14
CA LEU A 74 31.61 42.66 16.14
C LEU A 74 32.24 41.42 16.78
N TYR A 75 31.86 40.20 16.40
CA TYR A 75 32.36 38.99 17.04
C TYR A 75 32.79 37.93 16.00
N TRP A 76 34.06 37.98 15.57
CA TRP A 76 34.74 36.88 14.85
C TRP A 76 35.48 36.01 15.87
N TYR A 77 34.77 35.32 16.77
CA TYR A 77 35.42 34.45 17.74
C TYR A 77 35.45 32.99 17.26
N GLU A 78 36.61 32.35 17.44
CA GLU A 78 36.76 30.89 17.40
C GLU A 78 35.67 30.26 18.30
N ASP A 79 35.05 29.16 17.85
CA ASP A 79 33.96 28.50 18.56
C ASP A 79 34.37 28.19 20.02
N PRO A 80 33.85 28.93 21.03
CA PRO A 80 34.37 28.86 22.40
C PRO A 80 33.81 27.68 23.20
N VAL A 81 33.18 26.70 22.54
CA VAL A 81 32.46 25.60 23.21
C VAL A 81 32.86 24.24 22.68
N GLN A 82 33.30 23.37 23.58
CA GLN A 82 33.47 21.95 23.31
C GLN A 82 32.40 21.14 24.07
N LEU A 83 31.78 20.17 23.37
CA LEU A 83 30.76 19.31 23.92
C LEU A 83 31.31 17.91 24.17
N ALA A 84 31.08 17.42 25.38
CA ALA A 84 31.45 16.08 25.78
C ALA A 84 30.34 15.44 26.62
N TYR A 85 30.43 14.12 26.77
CA TYR A 85 29.58 13.37 27.70
C TYR A 85 30.43 12.83 28.82
N LEU A 86 29.94 12.96 30.04
CA LEU A 86 30.54 12.34 31.21
C LEU A 86 29.81 11.06 31.52
N SER A 87 30.54 10.07 32.01
CA SER A 87 30.01 8.80 32.45
C SER A 87 30.57 8.46 33.81
N VAL A 88 29.72 7.97 34.71
CA VAL A 88 30.16 7.52 36.04
C VAL A 88 31.21 6.40 35.96
N ASP A 89 31.17 5.57 34.93
CA ASP A 89 32.11 4.46 34.76
C ASP A 89 33.43 4.89 34.10
N GLU A 90 33.39 5.83 33.15
CA GLU A 90 34.56 6.25 32.36
C GLU A 90 35.29 7.47 32.95
N ASN A 91 34.59 8.33 33.71
CA ASN A 91 35.10 9.64 34.16
C ASN A 91 35.27 9.75 35.68
N LYS A 92 35.32 8.62 36.39
CA LYS A 92 35.54 8.55 37.85
C LYS A 92 36.93 8.99 38.35
N GLU A 93 37.90 9.10 37.44
CA GLU A 93 39.31 9.39 37.72
C GLU A 93 39.79 10.69 37.02
N LEU A 94 38.88 11.60 36.66
CA LEU A 94 39.25 12.93 36.11
C LEU A 94 40.04 13.73 37.14
N SER A 95 41.08 14.46 36.71
CA SER A 95 42.01 15.17 37.60
C SER A 95 41.48 16.46 38.21
N GLU A 96 40.54 17.14 37.54
CA GLU A 96 39.95 18.42 37.98
C GLU A 96 38.89 18.22 39.06
N VAL A 97 37.74 17.69 38.63
CA VAL A 97 36.65 17.19 39.46
C VAL A 97 36.24 15.85 38.88
N ASN A 98 36.20 14.80 39.69
CA ASN A 98 35.72 13.49 39.23
C ASN A 98 34.19 13.47 39.11
N TYR A 99 33.70 12.79 38.09
CA TYR A 99 32.27 12.75 37.86
C TYR A 99 31.57 11.79 38.85
N ILE A 100 30.68 12.35 39.66
CA ILE A 100 29.81 11.62 40.59
C ILE A 100 28.34 11.91 40.28
N THR A 101 27.47 10.92 40.50
CA THR A 101 26.03 11.06 40.23
C THR A 101 25.40 12.09 41.17
N PRO A 102 24.51 12.97 40.67
CA PRO A 102 23.77 13.90 41.52
C PRO A 102 23.00 13.18 42.63
N ASN A 103 22.71 13.91 43.69
CA ASN A 103 21.92 13.38 44.79
C ASN A 103 20.50 13.04 44.32
N GLY A 104 20.02 11.82 44.62
CA GLY A 104 18.71 11.32 44.18
C GLY A 104 18.66 10.80 42.73
N VAL A 105 19.77 10.85 41.98
CA VAL A 105 19.88 10.24 40.64
C VAL A 105 20.57 8.89 40.77
N GLU A 106 19.85 7.82 40.47
CA GLU A 106 20.39 6.46 40.46
C GLU A 106 20.38 5.87 39.04
N PRO A 107 21.49 5.25 38.60
CA PRO A 107 21.52 4.52 37.34
C PRO A 107 20.46 3.41 37.33
N ARG A 108 19.65 3.40 36.26
CA ARG A 108 18.54 2.47 36.09
C ARG A 108 19.04 1.03 36.09
N THR A 109 18.28 0.12 36.69
CA THR A 109 18.60 -1.32 36.61
C THR A 109 17.57 -2.06 35.77
N VAL A 110 18.04 -2.77 34.75
CA VAL A 110 17.20 -3.54 33.82
C VAL A 110 17.46 -5.03 33.94
N MET A 111 16.41 -5.84 33.75
CA MET A 111 16.53 -7.30 33.71
C MET A 111 16.86 -7.76 32.29
N HIS A 112 18.09 -8.20 32.07
CA HIS A 112 18.53 -8.81 30.81
C HIS A 112 18.92 -10.27 31.06
N ASN A 113 18.26 -11.23 30.40
CA ASN A 113 18.49 -12.68 30.61
C ASN A 113 18.46 -13.11 32.08
N ARG A 114 17.47 -12.63 32.85
CA ARG A 114 17.31 -12.87 34.31
C ARG A 114 18.47 -12.36 35.18
N LYS A 115 19.35 -11.50 34.67
CA LYS A 115 20.35 -10.75 35.45
C LYS A 115 19.96 -9.28 35.53
N GLN A 116 20.10 -8.66 36.71
CA GLN A 116 20.09 -7.20 36.81
C GLN A 116 21.36 -6.66 36.18
N VAL A 117 21.20 -5.78 35.20
CA VAL A 117 22.28 -4.99 34.61
C VAL A 117 21.96 -3.53 34.93
N ARG A 118 22.92 -2.85 35.58
CA ARG A 118 22.84 -1.41 35.83
C ARG A 118 23.24 -0.68 34.55
N GLU A 119 22.39 0.21 34.07
CA GLU A 119 22.68 1.08 32.94
C GLU A 119 23.71 2.13 33.33
N ASN A 120 24.44 2.63 32.33
CA ASN A 120 25.41 3.69 32.54
C ASN A 120 24.67 5.03 32.72
N GLU A 121 25.19 5.87 33.62
CA GLU A 121 24.65 7.19 33.91
C GLU A 121 25.56 8.25 33.30
N HIS A 122 24.93 9.25 32.67
CA HIS A 122 25.61 10.22 31.83
C HIS A 122 25.17 11.65 32.10
N ALA A 123 26.12 12.57 32.12
CA ALA A 123 25.87 14.01 32.08
C ALA A 123 26.45 14.63 30.82
N LEU A 124 25.94 15.81 30.47
CA LEU A 124 26.48 16.64 29.40
C LEU A 124 27.51 17.61 29.97
N GLU A 125 28.67 17.70 29.34
CA GLU A 125 29.73 18.63 29.67
C GLU A 125 29.86 19.71 28.59
N PHE A 126 29.90 20.95 29.07
CA PHE A 126 30.14 22.17 28.31
C PHE A 126 31.47 22.75 28.77
N GLU A 127 32.51 22.58 27.97
CA GLU A 127 33.75 23.29 28.19
C GLU A 127 33.68 24.62 27.43
N VAL A 128 33.79 25.72 28.18
CA VAL A 128 33.74 27.08 27.67
C VAL A 128 35.12 27.70 27.75
N GLU A 129 35.64 28.14 26.62
CA GLU A 129 36.96 28.76 26.48
C GLU A 129 36.82 30.24 26.10
N SER A 130 37.46 31.13 26.85
CA SER A 130 37.56 32.57 26.55
C SER A 130 36.21 33.29 26.31
N LEU A 131 35.26 33.13 27.21
CA LEU A 131 33.95 33.79 27.13
C LEU A 131 34.04 35.27 27.52
N HIS A 132 33.67 36.19 26.63
CA HIS A 132 33.73 37.63 26.88
C HIS A 132 32.63 38.13 27.84
N PRO A 133 32.83 39.29 28.50
CA PRO A 133 31.79 39.94 29.30
C PRO A 133 30.46 40.10 28.56
N ASN A 134 29.34 39.76 29.21
CA ASN A 134 27.98 39.77 28.66
C ASN A 134 27.74 38.82 27.47
N GLN A 135 28.73 38.02 27.07
CA GLN A 135 28.57 36.98 26.07
C GLN A 135 27.91 35.75 26.70
N HIS A 136 27.14 35.03 25.88
CA HIS A 136 26.56 33.75 26.27
C HIS A 136 26.82 32.70 25.21
N VAL A 137 26.95 31.46 25.68
CA VAL A 137 27.09 30.28 24.84
C VAL A 137 26.05 29.27 25.25
N ALA A 138 25.56 28.49 24.29
CA ALA A 138 24.50 27.54 24.58
C ALA A 138 24.57 26.32 23.68
N VAL A 139 23.82 25.31 24.09
CA VAL A 139 23.40 24.20 23.25
C VAL A 139 21.90 24.12 23.21
N TRP A 140 21.41 23.37 22.26
CA TRP A 140 20.00 23.10 22.14
C TRP A 140 19.75 21.65 21.79
N LYS A 141 18.54 21.21 22.11
CA LYS A 141 18.00 19.90 21.75
C LYS A 141 16.58 20.10 21.25
N GLN A 142 16.24 19.36 20.21
CA GLN A 142 14.86 19.27 19.74
C GLN A 142 14.06 18.34 20.65
N THR A 143 12.89 18.79 21.06
CA THR A 143 11.95 18.08 21.93
C THR A 143 10.55 18.11 21.33
N ASP A 144 9.62 17.41 21.97
CA ASP A 144 8.18 17.43 21.68
C ASP A 144 7.46 17.28 23.02
N PHE A 145 7.74 18.21 23.93
CA PHE A 145 7.26 18.15 25.30
C PHE A 145 6.08 19.08 25.49
N ASP A 146 4.98 18.50 25.98
CA ASP A 146 3.89 19.23 26.60
C ASP A 146 4.15 19.33 28.11
N CYS A 147 4.53 20.53 28.54
CA CYS A 147 4.89 20.85 29.91
C CYS A 147 3.68 21.28 30.75
N ARG A 148 2.49 21.52 30.15
CA ARG A 148 1.32 22.11 30.84
C ARG A 148 0.78 21.26 31.99
N ASN A 149 1.02 19.97 31.89
CA ASN A 149 0.54 18.93 32.79
C ASN A 149 1.43 18.74 34.04
N TYR A 150 2.52 19.50 34.15
CA TYR A 150 3.53 19.43 35.19
C TYR A 150 3.65 20.75 35.94
N GLY A 151 4.09 20.72 37.20
CA GLY A 151 4.23 21.90 38.03
C GLY A 151 5.58 22.59 37.90
N SER A 152 6.66 21.81 37.72
CA SER A 152 8.00 22.37 37.54
C SER A 152 8.86 21.59 36.56
N LEU A 153 9.87 22.26 36.01
CA LEU A 153 10.97 21.66 35.27
C LEU A 153 12.24 21.77 36.11
N GLU A 154 12.82 20.61 36.42
CA GLU A 154 14.01 20.51 37.24
C GLU A 154 15.22 20.08 36.39
N LEU A 155 16.39 20.62 36.73
CA LEU A 155 17.67 20.31 36.09
C LEU A 155 18.82 20.44 37.10
N PHE A 156 19.74 19.49 37.09
CA PHE A 156 20.97 19.58 37.86
C PHE A 156 22.06 20.24 37.03
N SER A 157 22.79 21.17 37.65
CA SER A 157 23.96 21.77 37.02
C SER A 157 25.14 21.90 37.99
N HIS A 158 26.33 21.95 37.42
CA HIS A 158 27.60 22.05 38.12
C HIS A 158 28.53 22.98 37.35
N LEU A 159 29.41 23.70 38.07
CA LEU A 159 30.42 24.58 37.50
C LEU A 159 31.74 24.37 38.23
N HIS A 160 32.84 24.23 37.49
CA HIS A 160 34.21 24.27 38.02
C HIS A 160 35.17 24.95 37.03
N GLU A 161 36.35 25.27 37.54
CA GLU A 161 37.44 25.91 36.78
C GLU A 161 38.21 24.89 35.94
N THR A 162 38.71 25.33 34.78
CA THR A 162 39.61 24.52 33.95
C THR A 162 41.07 24.75 34.33
N ILE A 163 41.87 23.69 34.50
CA ILE A 163 43.29 23.82 34.89
C ILE A 163 44.16 24.46 33.79
N SER A 164 43.73 24.37 32.52
CA SER A 164 44.53 24.75 31.35
C SER A 164 44.62 26.26 31.07
N THR A 165 43.68 27.06 31.54
CA THR A 165 43.51 28.47 31.12
C THR A 165 43.90 29.50 32.19
N GLY A 166 44.13 29.09 33.44
CA GLY A 166 44.64 29.95 34.50
C GLY A 166 43.69 31.06 34.98
N SER A 167 42.42 31.06 34.55
CA SER A 167 41.37 31.98 35.01
C SER A 167 40.66 31.42 36.24
N HIS A 168 40.71 32.14 37.35
CA HIS A 168 39.94 31.81 38.56
C HIS A 168 38.49 32.28 38.42
N LEU A 169 37.53 31.40 38.71
CA LEU A 169 36.09 31.69 38.68
C LEU A 169 35.63 32.03 40.10
N ALA A 170 34.99 33.18 40.29
CA ALA A 170 34.29 33.51 41.52
C ALA A 170 32.81 33.10 41.43
N ASP A 171 32.18 32.94 42.59
CA ASP A 171 30.74 32.72 42.66
C ASP A 171 29.98 33.85 41.94
N ARG A 172 28.96 33.48 41.17
CA ARG A 172 28.09 34.35 40.35
C ARG A 172 28.74 34.97 39.10
N ASP A 173 30.01 34.67 38.80
CA ASP A 173 30.65 35.09 37.55
C ASP A 173 29.90 34.54 36.32
N PHE A 174 29.42 33.29 36.43
CA PHE A 174 28.59 32.64 35.43
C PHE A 174 27.14 32.48 35.90
N SER A 175 26.20 32.69 34.98
CA SER A 175 24.80 32.32 35.13
C SER A 175 24.45 31.17 34.19
N LEU A 176 23.65 30.21 34.68
CA LEU A 176 23.00 29.21 33.86
C LEU A 176 21.65 29.77 33.38
N PHE A 177 21.35 29.65 32.09
CA PHE A 177 20.02 29.94 31.57
C PHE A 177 19.45 28.78 30.76
N VAL A 178 18.13 28.61 30.83
CA VAL A 178 17.37 27.63 30.06
C VAL A 178 16.31 28.37 29.24
N ARG A 179 16.26 28.13 27.93
CA ARG A 179 15.16 28.58 27.07
C ARG A 179 14.21 27.44 26.71
N LEU A 180 12.91 27.69 26.82
CA LEU A 180 11.82 26.78 26.47
C LEU A 180 10.88 27.46 25.48
N GLY A 181 10.61 26.84 24.33
CA GLY A 181 9.61 27.34 23.39
C GLY A 181 9.62 26.64 22.03
N TYR A 182 8.93 27.27 21.07
CA TYR A 182 8.87 26.80 19.69
C TYR A 182 10.21 26.99 18.96
N ASP A 183 10.97 28.01 19.35
CA ASP A 183 12.31 28.27 18.83
C ASP A 183 13.20 28.87 19.94
N GLY A 184 14.51 28.86 19.76
CA GLY A 184 15.45 29.42 20.73
C GLY A 184 15.82 30.91 20.54
N ARG A 185 15.13 31.65 19.66
CA ARG A 185 15.57 32.99 19.15
C ARG A 185 14.49 34.09 19.15
N THR A 186 13.27 33.73 18.79
CA THR A 186 12.12 34.61 18.55
C THR A 186 10.92 34.29 19.43
N ASN A 187 10.71 33.04 19.85
CA ASN A 187 9.57 32.59 20.66
C ASN A 187 10.03 31.67 21.79
N TYR A 188 10.50 32.24 22.90
CA TYR A 188 10.97 31.49 24.06
C TYR A 188 10.67 32.16 25.40
N TYR A 189 10.53 31.32 26.42
CA TYR A 189 10.74 31.65 27.82
C TYR A 189 12.19 31.39 28.19
N GLU A 190 12.88 32.31 28.84
CA GLU A 190 14.23 32.13 29.40
C GLU A 190 14.18 32.25 30.92
N TYR A 191 14.77 31.30 31.62
CA TYR A 191 14.93 31.31 33.06
C TYR A 191 16.42 31.27 33.40
N GLU A 192 16.90 32.21 34.20
CA GLU A 192 18.33 32.39 34.52
C GLU A 192 18.60 32.35 36.03
N ILE A 193 19.63 31.59 36.43
CA ILE A 193 20.15 31.51 37.80
C ILE A 193 21.66 31.77 37.84
N PRO A 194 22.19 32.51 38.84
CA PRO A 194 23.63 32.66 39.03
C PRO A 194 24.24 31.40 39.64
N MET A 195 25.39 30.96 39.15
CA MET A 195 26.04 29.71 39.56
C MET A 195 27.11 29.91 40.65
N VAL A 196 27.30 28.88 41.47
CA VAL A 196 28.35 28.74 42.50
C VAL A 196 29.43 27.78 41.99
N VAL A 197 30.70 28.10 42.23
CA VAL A 197 31.85 27.33 41.74
C VAL A 197 32.17 26.17 42.68
N THR A 198 32.40 24.98 42.12
CA THR A 198 32.83 23.81 42.89
C THR A 198 34.36 23.79 43.04
N PRO A 199 34.90 23.57 44.26
CA PRO A 199 36.34 23.45 44.45
C PRO A 199 36.94 22.25 43.68
N LEU A 200 38.16 22.40 43.18
CA LEU A 200 38.89 21.30 42.53
C LEU A 200 39.23 20.20 43.54
N GLY A 201 39.06 18.94 43.16
CA GLY A 201 39.30 17.81 44.07
C GLY A 201 38.67 16.49 43.65
N GLN A 202 38.91 15.46 44.46
CA GLN A 202 38.29 14.13 44.31
C GLN A 202 37.21 13.95 45.37
N TYR A 203 36.02 13.57 44.92
CA TYR A 203 34.80 13.47 45.71
C TYR A 203 34.27 12.03 45.71
N SER A 204 33.72 11.59 46.84
CA SER A 204 33.18 10.24 46.98
C SER A 204 31.73 10.16 46.50
N ASN A 205 31.42 9.25 45.58
CA ASN A 205 30.05 9.00 45.13
C ASN A 205 29.15 8.33 46.21
N GLN A 206 29.69 8.04 47.41
CA GLN A 206 28.96 7.46 48.54
C GLN A 206 28.58 8.50 49.60
N LEU A 207 29.30 9.62 49.68
CA LEU A 207 29.09 10.64 50.71
C LEU A 207 28.08 11.69 50.22
N PHE A 208 27.09 12.00 51.07
CA PHE A 208 26.09 13.02 50.78
C PHE A 208 26.70 14.42 50.70
N SER A 209 27.65 14.75 51.60
CA SER A 209 28.36 16.04 51.62
C SER A 209 29.03 16.33 50.29
N ASP A 210 29.77 15.35 49.77
CA ASP A 210 30.55 15.45 48.55
C ASP A 210 29.64 15.61 47.33
N LYS A 211 28.51 14.89 47.31
CA LYS A 211 27.48 15.06 46.27
C LYS A 211 26.87 16.45 46.24
N GLU A 212 26.62 17.06 47.41
CA GLU A 212 26.09 18.43 47.50
C GLU A 212 27.18 19.49 47.26
N THR A 213 28.47 19.15 47.43
CA THR A 213 29.58 20.01 46.99
C THR A 213 29.71 20.00 45.48
N VAL A 214 29.66 18.84 44.82
CA VAL A 214 29.72 18.74 43.35
C VAL A 214 28.43 19.20 42.68
N TRP A 215 27.27 18.94 43.26
CA TRP A 215 25.98 19.40 42.74
C TRP A 215 25.30 20.34 43.76
N PRO A 216 25.76 21.60 43.89
CA PRO A 216 25.19 22.55 44.84
C PRO A 216 23.70 22.78 44.58
N ARG A 217 22.91 22.91 45.65
CA ARG A 217 21.47 23.26 45.53
C ARG A 217 21.25 24.60 44.83
N ASN A 218 22.17 25.55 45.01
CA ASN A 218 22.11 26.86 44.35
C ASN A 218 22.27 26.76 42.82
N ASN A 219 22.91 25.68 42.34
CA ASN A 219 23.06 25.39 40.91
C ASN A 219 21.94 24.46 40.39
N ARG A 220 21.02 24.01 41.25
CA ARG A 220 19.88 23.23 40.82
C ARG A 220 18.80 24.19 40.32
N LEU A 221 18.45 24.03 39.06
CA LEU A 221 17.42 24.84 38.41
C LEU A 221 16.07 24.16 38.62
N ASP A 222 15.14 24.85 39.27
CA ASP A 222 13.75 24.42 39.53
C ASP A 222 12.79 25.49 39.01
N ILE A 223 12.38 25.36 37.75
CA ILE A 223 11.49 26.31 37.09
C ILE A 223 10.06 25.96 37.45
N ILE A 224 9.42 26.79 38.26
CA ILE A 224 7.97 26.71 38.49
C ILE A 224 7.27 27.23 37.22
N LEU A 225 6.66 26.32 36.46
CA LEU A 225 6.13 26.62 35.12
C LEU A 225 5.02 27.69 35.15
N GLN A 226 4.24 27.76 36.23
CA GLN A 226 3.21 28.78 36.43
C GLN A 226 3.79 30.20 36.55
N GLN A 227 5.05 30.36 36.97
CA GLN A 227 5.70 31.68 36.99
C GLN A 227 5.96 32.19 35.57
N LEU A 228 6.22 31.30 34.61
CA LEU A 228 6.43 31.67 33.21
C LEU A 228 5.13 32.19 32.58
N THR A 229 4.01 31.51 32.81
CA THR A 229 2.70 31.95 32.30
C THR A 229 2.22 33.22 32.99
N ALA A 230 2.48 33.37 34.30
CA ALA A 230 2.18 34.61 35.02
C ALA A 230 2.99 35.81 34.48
N ALA A 231 4.30 35.64 34.23
CA ALA A 231 5.14 36.68 33.65
C ALA A 231 4.71 37.04 32.21
N LYS A 232 4.20 36.08 31.44
CA LYS A 232 3.61 36.34 30.12
C LYS A 232 2.34 37.18 30.20
N ASN A 233 1.45 36.84 31.14
CA ASN A 233 0.24 37.63 31.41
C ASN A 233 0.60 39.05 31.85
N GLU A 234 1.61 39.22 32.71
CA GLU A 234 2.10 40.54 33.13
C GLU A 234 2.57 41.38 31.93
N ARG A 235 3.41 40.81 31.05
CA ARG A 235 3.83 41.46 29.81
C ARG A 235 2.65 41.90 28.94
N ASP A 236 1.68 41.01 28.74
CA ASP A 236 0.53 41.26 27.86
C ASP A 236 -0.38 42.37 28.42
N VAL A 237 -0.52 42.44 29.75
CA VAL A 237 -1.22 43.54 30.42
C VAL A 237 -0.43 44.85 30.34
N SER A 238 0.91 44.81 30.42
CA SER A 238 1.79 45.99 30.27
C SER A 238 1.87 46.51 28.83
N GLY A 239 1.41 45.76 27.83
CA GLY A 239 1.39 46.18 26.42
C GLY A 239 2.76 46.23 25.76
N VAL A 240 3.78 45.55 26.33
CA VAL A 240 5.12 45.46 25.73
C VAL A 240 5.05 44.69 24.41
N SER A 241 5.74 45.19 23.38
CA SER A 241 5.76 44.57 22.05
C SER A 241 6.29 43.13 22.13
N LYS A 242 5.61 42.19 21.48
CA LYS A 242 6.04 40.77 21.43
C LYS A 242 7.41 40.57 20.78
N ASN A 243 7.93 41.56 20.04
CA ASN A 243 9.25 41.50 19.42
C ASN A 243 10.38 41.92 20.39
N GLU A 244 10.05 42.59 21.48
CA GLU A 244 10.99 43.04 22.51
C GLU A 244 11.12 42.00 23.62
N ILE A 245 12.24 42.04 24.34
CA ILE A 245 12.48 41.14 25.48
C ILE A 245 11.83 41.78 26.71
N PHE A 246 10.83 41.10 27.27
CA PHE A 246 10.29 41.43 28.58
C PHE A 246 11.11 40.71 29.65
N SER A 247 11.51 41.40 30.72
CA SER A 247 12.31 40.83 31.81
C SER A 247 11.65 41.14 33.15
N THR A 248 11.50 40.13 34.00
CA THR A 248 10.99 40.25 35.37
C THR A 248 11.82 39.39 36.33
N GLU A 249 11.80 39.70 37.63
CA GLU A 249 12.49 38.92 38.65
C GLU A 249 11.51 38.15 39.53
N THR A 250 11.86 36.92 39.87
CA THR A 250 11.10 36.10 40.81
C THR A 250 11.36 36.53 42.26
N THR A 251 10.55 36.04 43.19
CA THR A 251 10.74 36.23 44.63
C THR A 251 12.06 35.66 45.17
N GLN A 252 12.75 34.82 44.40
CA GLN A 252 14.06 34.24 44.70
C GLN A 252 15.21 34.97 43.99
N HIS A 253 14.96 36.13 43.39
CA HIS A 253 15.93 36.89 42.57
C HIS A 253 16.47 36.13 41.34
N HIS A 254 15.71 35.17 40.82
CA HIS A 254 15.99 34.57 39.50
C HIS A 254 15.33 35.41 38.40
N THR A 255 15.98 35.54 37.24
CA THR A 255 15.49 36.38 36.14
C THR A 255 14.69 35.54 35.14
N ILE A 256 13.48 36.01 34.80
CA ILE A 256 12.64 35.46 33.73
C ILE A 256 12.64 36.45 32.57
N ARG A 257 12.99 35.98 31.36
CA ARG A 257 12.86 36.76 30.13
C ARG A 257 11.90 36.10 29.15
N ILE A 258 11.11 36.91 28.44
CA ILE A 258 10.12 36.44 27.47
C ILE A 258 10.30 37.21 26.16
N LYS A 259 10.35 36.48 25.05
CA LYS A 259 10.37 37.05 23.70
C LYS A 259 9.40 36.28 22.80
N GLY A 260 8.64 36.99 21.98
CA GLY A 260 7.62 36.41 21.09
C GLY A 260 6.37 35.94 21.83
N ASN A 261 5.71 34.91 21.30
CA ASN A 261 4.58 34.25 21.96
C ASN A 261 4.89 32.76 22.19
N PRO A 262 5.83 32.42 23.09
CA PRO A 262 6.16 31.03 23.40
C PRO A 262 4.96 30.29 24.02
N SER A 263 4.94 28.98 23.89
CA SER A 263 3.92 28.12 24.50
C SER A 263 4.58 26.95 25.25
N LEU A 264 4.03 26.60 26.41
CA LEU A 264 4.39 25.38 27.16
C LEU A 264 3.68 24.11 26.65
N ALA A 265 2.71 24.25 25.74
CA ALA A 265 2.03 23.12 25.10
C ALA A 265 2.93 22.38 24.11
N ASP A 266 3.70 23.15 23.33
CA ASP A 266 4.54 22.66 22.24
C ASP A 266 5.98 23.15 22.43
N VAL A 267 6.68 22.61 23.44
CA VAL A 267 8.10 22.90 23.66
C VAL A 267 8.92 22.05 22.69
N THR A 268 9.19 22.60 21.52
CA THR A 268 9.95 21.93 20.46
C THR A 268 11.46 22.13 20.59
N THR A 269 11.88 23.18 21.28
CA THR A 269 13.29 23.52 21.46
C THR A 269 13.58 23.83 22.92
N ILE A 270 14.54 23.10 23.49
CA ILE A 270 15.17 23.43 24.78
C ILE A 270 16.58 23.92 24.48
N VAL A 271 16.89 25.15 24.90
CA VAL A 271 18.24 25.72 24.86
C VAL A 271 18.77 25.76 26.28
N VAL A 272 19.99 25.33 26.51
CA VAL A 272 20.66 25.46 27.80
C VAL A 272 22.02 26.07 27.58
N GLY A 273 22.35 27.11 28.35
CA GLY A 273 23.58 27.86 28.15
C GLY A 273 24.08 28.56 29.39
N VAL A 274 25.26 29.15 29.24
CA VAL A 274 25.98 29.86 30.29
C VAL A 274 26.26 31.28 29.81
N ARG A 275 26.07 32.26 30.70
CA ARG A 275 26.31 33.68 30.45
C ARG A 275 27.40 34.20 31.39
N ASN A 276 28.33 34.99 30.85
CA ASN A 276 29.34 35.68 31.65
C ASN A 276 28.78 37.03 32.14
N ASN A 277 28.61 37.15 33.46
CA ASN A 277 28.16 38.39 34.09
C ASN A 277 29.32 39.24 34.62
N SER A 278 30.55 38.76 34.53
CA SER A 278 31.74 39.47 34.96
C SER A 278 32.28 40.39 33.86
N ASP A 279 33.11 41.37 34.26
CA ASP A 279 33.85 42.24 33.34
C ASP A 279 35.14 41.59 32.80
N LYS A 280 35.40 40.31 33.10
CA LYS A 280 36.61 39.56 32.71
C LYS A 280 36.29 38.52 31.63
N ILE A 281 37.30 38.15 30.84
CA ILE A 281 37.22 36.98 29.96
C ILE A 281 37.46 35.74 30.83
N LEU A 282 36.49 34.82 30.86
CA LEU A 282 36.50 33.66 31.76
C LEU A 282 36.36 32.35 30.98
N SER A 283 36.94 31.29 31.53
CA SER A 283 36.80 29.92 31.02
C SER A 283 36.34 29.00 32.15
N GLY A 284 35.58 27.97 31.81
CA GLY A 284 35.10 27.01 32.80
C GLY A 284 34.34 25.84 32.20
N LYS A 285 34.11 24.82 33.03
CA LYS A 285 33.36 23.62 32.65
C LYS A 285 32.03 23.59 33.38
N VAL A 286 30.95 23.49 32.62
CA VAL A 286 29.60 23.32 33.14
C VAL A 286 29.10 21.93 32.84
N TRP A 287 28.56 21.26 33.84
CA TRP A 287 27.90 19.97 33.65
C TRP A 287 26.41 20.11 33.85
N ILE A 288 25.64 19.36 33.06
CA ILE A 288 24.19 19.38 33.07
C ILE A 288 23.66 17.96 33.07
N ASN A 289 22.73 17.69 33.99
CA ASN A 289 22.22 16.35 34.21
C ASN A 289 20.73 16.34 34.60
N ASP A 290 20.06 15.22 34.29
CA ASP A 290 18.68 14.88 34.66
C ASP A 290 17.67 16.03 34.48
N ILE A 291 17.43 16.44 33.23
CA ILE A 291 16.31 17.34 32.89
C ILE A 291 15.02 16.55 33.03
N ARG A 292 14.16 16.95 33.97
CA ARG A 292 12.91 16.26 34.24
C ARG A 292 11.76 17.21 34.50
N LEU A 293 10.57 16.78 34.15
CA LEU A 293 9.33 17.43 34.54
C LEU A 293 8.86 16.81 35.86
N ALA A 294 8.69 17.65 36.86
CA ALA A 294 8.31 17.27 38.21
C ALA A 294 6.91 17.80 38.57
N HIS A 295 6.38 17.32 39.69
CA HIS A 295 5.08 17.76 40.22
C HIS A 295 3.93 17.62 39.21
N GLN A 296 3.67 16.39 38.73
CA GLN A 296 2.50 16.10 37.88
C GLN A 296 1.23 16.65 38.55
N GLN A 297 0.48 17.47 37.83
CA GLN A 297 -0.76 18.01 38.35
C GLN A 297 -1.74 16.84 38.55
N LYS A 298 -2.45 16.73 39.67
CA LYS A 298 -3.44 15.65 39.84
C LYS A 298 -4.79 16.13 39.33
N GLN A 299 -5.16 15.73 38.12
CA GLN A 299 -6.46 16.05 37.53
C GLN A 299 -7.43 14.87 37.76
N ASN A 300 -8.56 15.15 38.40
CA ASN A 300 -9.64 14.19 38.56
C ASN A 300 -10.60 14.33 37.37
N GLY A 301 -10.86 13.23 36.68
CA GLY A 301 -11.83 13.19 35.59
C GLY A 301 -12.95 12.18 35.86
N TRP A 302 -14.13 12.46 35.33
CA TRP A 302 -15.27 11.56 35.35
C TRP A 302 -15.86 11.41 33.96
N ALA A 303 -16.52 10.29 33.72
CA ALA A 303 -17.31 10.08 32.54
C ALA A 303 -18.68 9.55 32.93
N ALA A 304 -19.70 10.05 32.24
CA ALA A 304 -21.04 9.50 32.30
C ALA A 304 -21.46 9.14 30.88
N ARG A 305 -21.94 7.90 30.71
CA ARG A 305 -22.55 7.45 29.46
C ARG A 305 -23.94 6.93 29.78
N SER A 306 -24.91 7.39 29.01
CA SER A 306 -26.29 6.94 29.04
C SER A 306 -26.66 6.47 27.65
N GLU A 307 -27.22 5.27 27.55
CA GLU A 307 -27.68 4.70 26.30
C GLU A 307 -29.09 4.15 26.54
N LEU A 308 -30.04 4.61 25.73
CA LEU A 308 -31.43 4.18 25.78
C LEU A 308 -31.79 3.58 24.43
N GLU A 309 -32.12 2.31 24.43
CA GLU A 309 -32.60 1.59 23.25
C GLU A 309 -34.07 1.20 23.44
N LEU A 310 -34.94 1.64 22.53
CA LEU A 310 -36.36 1.31 22.50
C LEU A 310 -36.65 0.52 21.22
N THR A 311 -37.16 -0.71 21.37
CA THR A 311 -37.65 -1.53 20.25
C THR A 311 -39.16 -1.64 20.31
N LEU A 312 -39.86 -1.10 19.31
CA LEU A 312 -41.31 -1.16 19.17
C LEU A 312 -41.71 -2.32 18.24
N GLY A 313 -41.61 -3.54 18.78
CA GLY A 313 -41.92 -4.79 18.08
C GLY A 313 -41.31 -4.84 16.68
N ASP A 314 -42.20 -4.93 15.69
CA ASP A 314 -41.88 -5.08 14.27
C ASP A 314 -41.78 -3.74 13.51
N ILE A 315 -42.11 -2.60 14.16
CA ILE A 315 -42.31 -1.28 13.55
C ILE A 315 -41.00 -0.50 13.49
N GLY A 316 -40.18 -0.52 14.55
CA GLY A 316 -38.92 0.20 14.55
C GLY A 316 -38.10 0.12 15.83
N ARG A 317 -36.85 0.58 15.72
CA ARG A 317 -35.88 0.68 16.80
C ARG A 317 -35.37 2.12 16.90
N PHE A 318 -35.33 2.64 18.12
CA PHE A 318 -34.86 3.98 18.45
C PHE A 318 -33.72 3.85 19.46
N SER A 319 -32.66 4.61 19.26
CA SER A 319 -31.48 4.61 20.13
C SER A 319 -31.09 6.04 20.42
N VAL A 320 -30.96 6.38 21.70
CA VAL A 320 -30.44 7.66 22.18
C VAL A 320 -29.17 7.37 22.94
N GLU A 321 -28.09 8.08 22.62
CA GLU A 321 -26.82 8.01 23.31
C GLU A 321 -26.44 9.40 23.82
N GLY A 322 -26.12 9.51 25.09
CA GLY A 322 -25.50 10.68 25.69
C GLY A 322 -24.20 10.28 26.37
N ALA A 323 -23.11 10.98 26.09
CA ALA A 323 -21.84 10.76 26.74
C ALA A 323 -21.21 12.10 27.11
N PHE A 324 -20.78 12.22 28.36
CA PHE A 324 -19.96 13.32 28.85
C PHE A 324 -18.66 12.74 29.39
N LYS A 325 -17.53 13.34 29.02
CA LYS A 325 -16.22 13.04 29.59
C LYS A 325 -15.59 14.36 29.98
N SER A 326 -15.21 14.50 31.24
CA SER A 326 -14.46 15.67 31.68
C SER A 326 -12.97 15.50 31.37
N ARG A 327 -12.24 16.62 31.42
CA ARG A 327 -10.78 16.66 31.49
C ARG A 327 -10.25 15.69 32.56
N GLY A 328 -9.10 15.08 32.27
CA GLY A 328 -8.40 14.14 33.15
C GLY A 328 -8.96 12.71 33.12
N PHE A 329 -10.10 12.46 32.46
CA PHE A 329 -10.65 11.12 32.33
C PHE A 329 -9.84 10.32 31.30
N GLY A 330 -9.49 9.09 31.65
CA GLY A 330 -8.75 8.16 30.80
C GLY A 330 -8.78 6.74 31.37
N ASN A 331 -8.31 5.78 30.60
CA ASN A 331 -8.16 4.40 31.06
C ASN A 331 -6.98 4.28 32.03
N VAL A 332 -6.91 3.18 32.80
CA VAL A 332 -5.87 2.95 33.82
C VAL A 332 -4.47 2.83 33.20
N ASP A 333 -4.38 2.28 31.99
CA ASP A 333 -3.15 2.08 31.22
C ASP A 333 -2.69 3.34 30.46
N GLN A 334 -3.54 4.36 30.32
CA GLN A 334 -3.19 5.61 29.63
C GLN A 334 -2.22 6.46 30.45
N ARG A 335 -1.17 6.94 29.78
CA ARG A 335 -0.19 7.87 30.38
C ARG A 335 -0.86 9.21 30.65
N TYR A 336 -0.24 10.01 31.51
CA TYR A 336 -0.81 11.28 31.97
C TYR A 336 -1.13 12.26 30.81
N ASN A 337 -0.19 12.45 29.87
CA ASN A 337 -0.40 13.30 28.69
C ASN A 337 -1.31 12.69 27.60
N GLU A 338 -1.73 11.42 27.74
CA GLU A 338 -2.65 10.76 26.80
C GLU A 338 -4.13 10.84 27.25
N ARG A 339 -4.37 11.37 28.45
CA ARG A 339 -5.73 11.53 29.00
C ARG A 339 -6.46 12.68 28.31
N ILE A 340 -7.79 12.68 28.45
CA ILE A 340 -8.63 13.71 27.83
C ILE A 340 -8.27 15.08 28.40
N GLU A 341 -7.88 16.01 27.53
CA GLU A 341 -7.50 17.37 27.91
C GLU A 341 -8.71 18.32 27.99
N ASN A 342 -9.74 18.08 27.16
CA ASN A 342 -10.88 18.97 26.97
C ASN A 342 -12.19 18.29 27.35
N ASP A 343 -13.14 19.06 27.89
CA ASP A 343 -14.46 18.54 28.22
C ASP A 343 -15.23 18.22 26.94
N ARG A 344 -15.73 16.99 26.86
CA ARG A 344 -16.38 16.47 25.65
C ARG A 344 -17.79 16.00 25.95
N PHE A 345 -18.75 16.60 25.26
CA PHE A 345 -20.15 16.20 25.27
C PHE A 345 -20.55 15.65 23.91
N ARG A 346 -21.06 14.42 23.88
CA ARG A 346 -21.59 13.77 22.68
C ARG A 346 -23.05 13.40 22.92
N PHE A 347 -23.88 13.75 21.95
CA PHE A 347 -25.27 13.31 21.89
C PHE A 347 -25.54 12.68 20.53
N GLY A 348 -26.18 11.53 20.52
CA GLY A 348 -26.55 10.77 19.33
C GLY A 348 -27.99 10.28 19.42
N PHE A 349 -28.70 10.36 18.30
CA PHE A 349 -30.03 9.80 18.12
C PHE A 349 -30.04 9.01 16.83
N THR A 350 -30.49 7.76 16.88
CA THR A 350 -30.66 6.89 15.71
C THR A 350 -32.05 6.28 15.75
N SER A 351 -32.73 6.26 14.61
CA SER A 351 -34.07 5.70 14.46
C SER A 351 -34.12 4.91 13.17
N ARG A 352 -34.64 3.68 13.25
CA ARG A 352 -34.93 2.82 12.10
C ARG A 352 -36.40 2.43 12.19
N VAL A 353 -37.21 2.93 11.27
CA VAL A 353 -38.65 2.71 11.24
C VAL A 353 -39.05 2.10 9.91
N GLU A 354 -39.79 0.99 9.93
CA GLU A 354 -40.44 0.42 8.76
C GLU A 354 -41.81 1.08 8.59
N PHE A 355 -41.83 2.24 7.94
CA PHE A 355 -43.07 3.00 7.74
C PHE A 355 -44.11 2.23 6.90
N GLY A 356 -43.70 1.23 6.12
CA GLY A 356 -44.61 0.35 5.39
C GLY A 356 -45.63 -0.36 6.29
N LYS A 357 -45.27 -0.66 7.55
CA LYS A 357 -46.16 -1.33 8.53
C LYS A 357 -47.17 -0.39 9.20
N VAL A 358 -47.03 0.94 9.04
CA VAL A 358 -47.99 1.93 9.56
C VAL A 358 -49.21 2.04 8.64
N PHE A 359 -49.05 1.72 7.36
CA PHE A 359 -50.13 1.73 6.38
C PHE A 359 -50.90 0.40 6.34
N PRO A 360 -52.15 0.38 5.83
CA PRO A 360 -52.89 -0.87 5.68
C PRO A 360 -52.12 -1.91 4.85
N ASN A 361 -52.11 -3.17 5.32
CA ASN A 361 -51.43 -4.29 4.66
C ASN A 361 -51.81 -4.49 3.19
N VAL A 362 -52.97 -3.98 2.76
CA VAL A 362 -53.45 -4.00 1.38
C VAL A 362 -52.51 -3.24 0.42
N LEU A 363 -51.87 -2.16 0.87
CA LEU A 363 -50.93 -1.39 0.05
C LEU A 363 -49.62 -2.18 -0.21
N LYS A 364 -49.28 -3.17 0.63
CA LYS A 364 -48.04 -3.95 0.55
C LYS A 364 -46.79 -3.07 0.36
N LEU A 365 -46.78 -1.88 0.96
CA LEU A 365 -45.70 -0.91 0.90
C LEU A 365 -44.54 -1.38 1.78
N THR A 366 -43.31 -1.33 1.27
CA THR A 366 -42.07 -1.46 2.05
C THR A 366 -41.35 -0.11 1.99
N MET A 367 -41.08 0.50 3.14
CA MET A 367 -40.42 1.80 3.27
C MET A 367 -39.62 1.87 4.58
N PRO A 368 -38.41 1.29 4.63
CA PRO A 368 -37.51 1.45 5.75
C PRO A 368 -36.89 2.85 5.70
N VAL A 369 -37.09 3.60 6.77
CA VAL A 369 -36.52 4.94 6.96
C VAL A 369 -35.53 4.88 8.11
N TYR A 370 -34.31 5.31 7.83
CA TYR A 370 -33.23 5.43 8.79
C TYR A 370 -32.93 6.91 9.00
N LEU A 371 -32.96 7.35 10.26
CA LEU A 371 -32.64 8.70 10.67
C LEU A 371 -31.50 8.61 11.69
N GLN A 372 -30.46 9.40 11.50
CA GLN A 372 -29.37 9.52 12.44
C GLN A 372 -29.02 10.98 12.62
N TRP A 373 -28.94 11.41 13.87
CA TRP A 373 -28.51 12.75 14.25
C TRP A 373 -27.45 12.63 15.33
N SER A 374 -26.36 13.37 15.20
CA SER A 374 -25.35 13.43 16.25
C SER A 374 -24.77 14.83 16.35
N LYS A 375 -24.38 15.18 17.57
CA LYS A 375 -23.69 16.41 17.89
C LYS A 375 -22.65 16.13 18.95
N GLU A 376 -21.41 16.45 18.62
CA GLU A 376 -20.28 16.45 19.53
C GLU A 376 -19.86 17.90 19.77
N SER A 377 -19.65 18.26 21.02
CA SER A 377 -19.14 19.57 21.44
C SER A 377 -17.97 19.36 22.38
N GLU A 378 -16.86 19.99 22.07
CA GLU A 378 -15.63 19.96 22.84
C GLU A 378 -15.31 21.38 23.29
N TYR A 379 -15.12 21.53 24.59
CA TYR A 379 -14.83 22.81 25.24
C TYR A 379 -13.35 22.84 25.58
N LEU A 380 -12.62 23.73 24.92
CA LEU A 380 -11.19 23.85 25.05
C LEU A 380 -10.84 24.44 26.42
N HIS A 381 -10.03 23.74 27.19
CA HIS A 381 -9.59 24.22 28.50
C HIS A 381 -8.55 25.34 28.38
N TYR A 382 -7.67 25.26 27.39
CA TYR A 382 -6.68 26.29 27.08
C TYR A 382 -7.17 27.20 25.94
N ASN A 383 -6.59 28.40 25.86
CA ASN A 383 -6.88 29.32 24.77
C ASN A 383 -6.38 28.75 23.43
N PRO A 384 -7.24 28.59 22.40
CA PRO A 384 -6.83 28.02 21.12
C PRO A 384 -5.80 28.86 20.34
N PHE A 385 -5.62 30.13 20.69
CA PHE A 385 -4.59 31.00 20.11
C PHE A 385 -3.37 31.13 21.03
N ASP A 386 -3.48 30.67 22.27
CA ASP A 386 -2.41 30.70 23.25
C ASP A 386 -2.50 29.51 24.22
N ASN A 387 -2.02 28.35 23.74
CA ASN A 387 -2.34 27.04 24.32
C ASN A 387 -1.75 26.79 25.72
N ASP A 388 -1.00 27.73 26.29
CA ASP A 388 -0.45 27.68 27.65
C ASP A 388 -1.20 28.56 28.66
N ILE A 389 -2.20 29.35 28.22
CA ILE A 389 -3.07 30.13 29.09
C ILE A 389 -4.42 29.42 29.26
N GLU A 390 -4.86 29.27 30.50
CA GLU A 390 -6.17 28.69 30.82
C GLU A 390 -7.32 29.61 30.37
N MET A 391 -8.29 29.05 29.66
CA MET A 391 -9.46 29.78 29.16
C MET A 391 -10.28 30.37 30.33
N ASP A 392 -10.39 29.66 31.44
CA ASP A 392 -11.12 30.14 32.63
C ASP A 392 -10.45 31.35 33.28
N GLU A 393 -9.11 31.45 33.22
CA GLU A 393 -8.38 32.61 33.72
C GLU A 393 -8.63 33.84 32.84
N LEU A 394 -8.55 33.68 31.52
CA LEU A 394 -8.85 34.74 30.55
C LEU A 394 -10.28 35.25 30.70
N LEU A 395 -11.24 34.35 30.89
CA LEU A 395 -12.66 34.73 31.09
C LEU A 395 -12.90 35.48 32.40
N LYS A 396 -12.07 35.30 33.43
CA LYS A 396 -12.14 36.06 34.69
C LYS A 396 -11.52 37.46 34.55
N GLN A 397 -10.45 37.58 33.76
CA GLN A 397 -9.76 38.86 33.53
C GLN A 397 -10.56 39.79 32.61
N GLU A 398 -11.30 39.24 31.64
CA GLU A 398 -12.11 40.03 30.70
C GLU A 398 -13.34 40.65 31.37
N ARG A 399 -13.40 41.99 31.42
CA ARG A 399 -14.50 42.73 32.07
C ARG A 399 -15.71 42.87 31.15
N ASN A 400 -15.51 42.87 29.82
CA ASN A 400 -16.60 43.05 28.86
C ASN A 400 -17.38 41.74 28.64
N GLN A 401 -18.70 41.77 28.83
CA GLN A 401 -19.54 40.58 28.62
C GLN A 401 -19.58 40.12 27.16
N SER A 402 -19.57 41.05 26.20
CA SER A 402 -19.57 40.72 24.76
C SER A 402 -18.28 40.00 24.35
N ALA A 403 -17.13 40.49 24.82
CA ALA A 403 -15.83 39.87 24.58
C ALA A 403 -15.75 38.47 25.22
N ARG A 404 -16.23 38.31 26.47
CA ARG A 404 -16.30 36.98 27.13
C ARG A 404 -17.14 35.97 26.35
N ASP A 405 -18.29 36.37 25.82
CA ASP A 405 -19.14 35.48 25.04
C ASP A 405 -18.57 35.18 23.65
N SER A 406 -17.77 36.09 23.08
CA SER A 406 -16.95 35.83 21.89
C SER A 406 -15.88 34.76 22.19
N LEU A 407 -15.08 34.96 23.24
CA LEU A 407 -14.03 34.01 23.68
C LEU A 407 -14.57 32.61 23.95
N ARG A 408 -15.71 32.49 24.65
CA ARG A 408 -16.38 31.19 24.88
C ARG A 408 -16.79 30.49 23.59
N ARG A 409 -17.18 31.24 22.56
CA ARG A 409 -17.55 30.69 21.25
C ARG A 409 -16.33 30.26 20.46
N LEU A 410 -15.22 30.98 20.59
CA LEU A 410 -13.92 30.62 20.00
C LEU A 410 -13.35 29.35 20.65
N ALA A 411 -13.50 29.19 21.96
CA ALA A 411 -13.06 28.05 22.76
C ALA A 411 -13.89 26.77 22.56
N ARG A 412 -14.81 26.73 21.60
CA ARG A 412 -15.72 25.61 21.38
C ARG A 412 -15.51 25.00 20.01
N SER A 413 -15.19 23.71 19.98
CA SER A 413 -15.26 22.88 18.78
C SER A 413 -16.59 22.13 18.75
N THR A 414 -17.23 22.03 17.59
CA THR A 414 -18.52 21.34 17.42
C THR A 414 -18.57 20.62 16.09
N ILE A 415 -18.94 19.35 16.15
CA ILE A 415 -19.19 18.51 14.99
C ILE A 415 -20.64 18.06 15.05
N SER A 416 -21.38 18.26 13.97
CA SER A 416 -22.76 17.79 13.87
C SER A 416 -22.96 17.01 12.58
N SER A 417 -23.60 15.85 12.68
CA SER A 417 -23.89 14.98 11.55
C SER A 417 -25.37 14.60 11.52
N HIS A 418 -25.95 14.61 10.34
CA HIS A 418 -27.35 14.31 10.06
C HIS A 418 -27.38 13.33 8.89
N ASN A 419 -28.02 12.19 9.05
CA ASN A 419 -28.24 11.23 7.97
C ASN A 419 -29.73 10.86 7.92
N ILE A 420 -30.30 10.88 6.73
CA ILE A 420 -31.65 10.44 6.44
C ILE A 420 -31.55 9.50 5.25
N ALA A 421 -31.94 8.24 5.41
CA ALA A 421 -31.88 7.24 4.35
C ALA A 421 -33.19 6.46 4.23
N ILE A 422 -33.75 6.48 3.03
CA ILE A 422 -34.88 5.65 2.59
C ILE A 422 -34.32 4.73 1.52
N GLN A 423 -34.35 3.42 1.75
CA GLN A 423 -33.77 2.45 0.83
C GLN A 423 -34.81 1.44 0.37
N GLN A 424 -34.77 1.04 -0.91
CA GLN A 424 -35.63 -0.01 -1.45
C GLN A 424 -37.14 0.24 -1.26
N MET A 425 -37.58 1.51 -1.25
CA MET A 425 -38.99 1.85 -1.16
C MET A 425 -39.74 1.32 -2.39
N GLY A 426 -40.87 0.64 -2.17
CA GLY A 426 -41.68 0.13 -3.26
C GLY A 426 -42.91 -0.64 -2.78
N PHE A 427 -43.81 -0.92 -3.72
CA PHE A 427 -45.04 -1.66 -3.47
C PHE A 427 -44.85 -3.11 -3.92
N ARG A 428 -45.18 -4.10 -3.08
CA ARG A 428 -45.13 -5.53 -3.46
C ARG A 428 -46.43 -5.99 -4.11
N ILE A 429 -46.89 -5.23 -5.12
CA ILE A 429 -48.11 -5.50 -5.89
C ILE A 429 -47.69 -5.99 -7.27
N ARG A 430 -47.98 -7.26 -7.56
CA ARG A 430 -47.63 -7.93 -8.82
C ARG A 430 -48.84 -8.66 -9.39
N SER A 431 -49.03 -8.55 -10.70
CA SER A 431 -50.08 -9.25 -11.43
C SER A 431 -49.78 -10.76 -11.53
N LYS A 432 -50.80 -11.60 -11.80
CA LYS A 432 -50.61 -13.06 -11.94
C LYS A 432 -49.63 -13.42 -13.07
N GLN A 433 -49.72 -12.70 -14.19
CA GLN A 433 -48.70 -12.66 -15.22
C GLN A 433 -47.94 -11.34 -15.05
N PRO A 434 -46.60 -11.33 -14.98
CA PRO A 434 -45.82 -10.12 -14.76
C PRO A 434 -46.05 -9.13 -15.91
N MET A 435 -46.52 -7.93 -15.59
CA MET A 435 -46.76 -6.86 -16.58
C MET A 435 -45.73 -5.73 -16.42
N PRO A 436 -45.40 -4.98 -17.49
CA PRO A 436 -44.41 -3.90 -17.42
C PRO A 436 -44.79 -2.81 -16.40
N TYR A 437 -46.08 -2.55 -16.22
CA TYR A 437 -46.60 -1.52 -15.32
C TYR A 437 -46.87 -2.01 -13.88
N ASP A 438 -46.50 -3.25 -13.52
CA ASP A 438 -46.61 -3.73 -12.13
C ASP A 438 -45.77 -2.83 -11.20
N LEU A 439 -46.37 -2.35 -10.10
CA LEU A 439 -45.69 -1.46 -9.15
C LEU A 439 -44.50 -2.15 -8.45
N ASP A 440 -44.48 -3.49 -8.39
CA ASP A 440 -43.34 -4.26 -7.87
C ASP A 440 -42.06 -4.13 -8.71
N ASN A 441 -42.19 -3.72 -9.99
CA ASN A 441 -41.04 -3.47 -10.86
C ASN A 441 -40.26 -2.21 -10.44
N PHE A 442 -40.86 -1.32 -9.65
CA PHE A 442 -40.25 -0.04 -9.26
C PHE A 442 -39.67 -0.10 -7.85
N ARG A 443 -38.44 0.41 -7.70
CA ARG A 443 -37.75 0.63 -6.42
C ARG A 443 -37.17 2.03 -6.39
N LEU A 444 -37.41 2.71 -5.28
CA LEU A 444 -36.98 4.09 -5.03
C LEU A 444 -36.04 4.11 -3.82
N GLY A 445 -35.07 5.02 -3.84
CA GLY A 445 -34.26 5.32 -2.67
C GLY A 445 -33.81 6.76 -2.65
N PHE A 446 -33.64 7.29 -1.46
CA PHE A 446 -33.18 8.64 -1.20
C PHE A 446 -32.31 8.66 0.05
N VAL A 447 -31.15 9.29 -0.03
CA VAL A 447 -30.21 9.45 1.06
C VAL A 447 -29.77 10.90 1.12
N TYR A 448 -29.81 11.48 2.31
CA TYR A 448 -29.25 12.78 2.65
C TYR A 448 -28.22 12.60 3.75
N ASP A 449 -27.01 13.10 3.52
CA ASP A 449 -25.92 13.13 4.49
C ASP A 449 -25.44 14.58 4.66
N GLY A 450 -25.66 15.14 5.84
CA GLY A 450 -25.21 16.46 6.23
C GLY A 450 -24.15 16.40 7.32
N SER A 451 -23.05 17.13 7.16
CA SER A 451 -22.06 17.39 8.20
C SER A 451 -21.86 18.89 8.37
N SER A 452 -21.62 19.32 9.62
CA SER A 452 -21.20 20.67 9.93
C SER A 452 -20.13 20.61 11.00
N VAL A 453 -18.98 21.22 10.74
CA VAL A 453 -17.88 21.40 11.67
C VAL A 453 -17.73 22.88 11.96
N ALA A 454 -17.51 23.24 13.22
CA ALA A 454 -17.11 24.57 13.63
C ALA A 454 -16.00 24.41 14.69
N SER A 455 -14.94 25.19 14.58
CA SER A 455 -13.75 25.11 15.45
C SER A 455 -13.22 26.52 15.71
N PRO A 456 -12.15 26.71 16.49
CA PRO A 456 -11.54 28.03 16.65
C PRO A 456 -11.13 28.68 15.32
N SER A 457 -10.58 27.90 14.38
CA SER A 457 -10.13 28.35 13.06
C SER A 457 -11.23 28.35 11.98
N LEU A 458 -12.28 27.53 12.15
CA LEU A 458 -13.38 27.40 11.18
C LEU A 458 -14.67 28.00 11.74
N HIS A 459 -15.20 29.04 11.08
CA HIS A 459 -16.52 29.56 11.42
C HIS A 459 -17.62 28.52 11.11
N TYR A 460 -17.56 27.92 9.93
CA TYR A 460 -18.20 26.63 9.65
C TYR A 460 -17.52 25.94 8.46
N ASP A 461 -17.61 24.62 8.45
CA ASP A 461 -17.39 23.78 7.28
C ASP A 461 -18.60 22.86 7.15
N ARG A 462 -19.28 22.90 6.00
CA ARG A 462 -20.58 22.25 5.79
C ARG A 462 -20.53 21.34 4.58
N GLY A 463 -20.74 20.05 4.80
CA GLY A 463 -20.92 19.06 3.74
C GLY A 463 -22.39 18.66 3.63
N LYS A 464 -22.92 18.59 2.41
CA LYS A 464 -24.26 18.09 2.12
C LYS A 464 -24.20 17.17 0.91
N ARG A 465 -24.56 15.91 1.10
CA ARG A 465 -24.67 14.93 0.03
C ARG A 465 -26.13 14.50 -0.10
N TYR A 466 -26.63 14.49 -1.31
CA TYR A 466 -27.95 14.02 -1.69
C TYR A 466 -27.79 12.92 -2.72
N SER A 467 -28.39 11.76 -2.48
CA SER A 467 -28.36 10.63 -3.40
C SER A 467 -29.78 10.09 -3.58
N GLY A 468 -30.33 10.20 -4.78
CA GLY A 468 -31.64 9.63 -5.12
C GLY A 468 -31.50 8.61 -6.23
N TYR A 469 -32.28 7.53 -6.19
CA TYR A 469 -32.33 6.59 -7.32
C TYR A 469 -33.74 6.05 -7.55
N LEU A 470 -34.03 5.81 -8.82
CA LEU A 470 -35.18 5.08 -9.32
C LEU A 470 -34.67 3.89 -10.12
N ARG A 471 -35.07 2.69 -9.72
CA ARG A 471 -34.77 1.45 -10.42
C ARG A 471 -36.08 0.82 -10.91
N TYR A 472 -36.11 0.49 -12.18
CA TYR A 472 -37.18 -0.27 -12.83
C TYR A 472 -36.63 -1.61 -13.30
N THR A 473 -37.22 -2.72 -12.84
CA THR A 473 -36.81 -4.07 -13.22
C THR A 473 -38.02 -4.87 -13.65
N TYR A 474 -38.09 -5.22 -14.93
CA TYR A 474 -39.19 -5.99 -15.50
C TYR A 474 -38.66 -7.32 -16.06
N SER A 475 -39.26 -8.42 -15.61
CA SER A 475 -38.92 -9.78 -16.04
C SER A 475 -40.20 -10.46 -16.55
N PRO A 476 -40.47 -10.42 -17.87
CA PRO A 476 -41.68 -11.01 -18.46
C PRO A 476 -41.62 -12.55 -18.46
N ASP A 477 -42.80 -13.15 -18.44
CA ASP A 477 -42.98 -14.58 -18.70
C ASP A 477 -42.58 -14.95 -20.13
N GLU A 478 -42.25 -16.22 -20.35
CA GLU A 478 -41.76 -16.72 -21.64
C GLU A 478 -42.89 -16.73 -22.69
N LEU A 479 -42.81 -15.85 -23.69
CA LEU A 479 -43.69 -15.86 -24.86
C LEU A 479 -42.98 -16.49 -26.07
N LEU A 480 -43.49 -17.64 -26.51
CA LEU A 480 -42.97 -18.43 -27.63
C LEU A 480 -43.82 -18.24 -28.91
N LEU A 481 -43.16 -18.08 -30.07
CA LEU A 481 -43.81 -18.00 -31.38
C LEU A 481 -44.59 -19.28 -31.74
N PRO A 482 -45.84 -19.19 -32.22
CA PRO A 482 -46.67 -20.35 -32.53
C PRO A 482 -46.16 -21.22 -33.69
N PHE A 483 -45.41 -20.65 -34.66
CA PHE A 483 -44.85 -21.43 -35.78
C PHE A 483 -43.85 -22.50 -35.36
N PHE A 484 -43.13 -22.29 -34.25
CA PHE A 484 -42.18 -23.27 -33.68
C PHE A 484 -42.82 -24.13 -32.58
N LYS A 485 -44.11 -23.95 -32.23
CA LYS A 485 -44.82 -24.87 -31.33
C LYS A 485 -44.96 -26.27 -31.92
N LYS A 486 -44.97 -26.43 -33.26
CA LYS A 486 -44.98 -27.75 -33.94
C LYS A 486 -43.61 -28.43 -34.00
N ALA A 487 -42.50 -27.73 -33.70
CA ALA A 487 -41.18 -28.35 -33.46
C ALA A 487 -41.13 -29.01 -32.06
N SER A 488 -42.23 -29.70 -31.69
CA SER A 488 -42.52 -30.30 -30.39
C SER A 488 -41.99 -31.74 -30.25
N THR A 489 -41.09 -32.17 -31.13
CA THR A 489 -40.30 -33.35 -30.81
C THR A 489 -39.13 -32.91 -29.94
N GLN A 490 -38.87 -33.65 -28.86
CA GLN A 490 -37.78 -33.44 -27.89
C GLN A 490 -36.37 -33.24 -28.54
N LYS A 491 -36.25 -33.47 -29.85
CA LYS A 491 -35.04 -33.34 -30.67
C LYS A 491 -34.77 -31.90 -31.20
N GLN A 492 -35.74 -30.98 -31.18
CA GLN A 492 -35.60 -29.64 -31.80
C GLN A 492 -35.78 -28.45 -30.82
N GLU A 493 -35.81 -28.68 -29.51
CA GLU A 493 -36.03 -27.62 -28.51
C GLU A 493 -35.00 -26.47 -28.53
N TRP A 494 -33.82 -26.71 -29.11
CA TRP A 494 -32.75 -25.72 -29.21
C TRP A 494 -33.03 -24.59 -30.24
N LEU A 495 -34.00 -24.78 -31.13
CA LEU A 495 -34.46 -23.77 -32.10
C LEU A 495 -35.60 -22.88 -31.55
N ARG A 496 -35.99 -23.06 -30.28
CA ARG A 496 -37.06 -22.25 -29.66
C ARG A 496 -36.58 -20.81 -29.49
N LEU A 497 -37.14 -19.91 -30.29
CA LEU A 497 -36.87 -18.48 -30.24
C LEU A 497 -37.80 -17.79 -29.24
N ARG A 498 -37.19 -17.11 -28.26
CA ARG A 498 -37.91 -16.30 -27.29
C ARG A 498 -38.01 -14.88 -27.84
N PHE A 499 -39.23 -14.40 -28.08
CA PHE A 499 -39.42 -13.08 -28.70
C PHE A 499 -39.26 -11.91 -27.73
N VAL A 500 -39.51 -12.17 -26.44
CA VAL A 500 -39.50 -11.13 -25.40
C VAL A 500 -38.20 -11.23 -24.60
N PRO A 501 -37.56 -10.11 -24.23
CA PRO A 501 -36.37 -10.11 -23.36
C PRO A 501 -36.55 -10.93 -22.08
N THR A 502 -35.46 -11.43 -21.50
CA THR A 502 -35.49 -12.10 -20.19
C THR A 502 -35.66 -11.11 -19.06
N GLN A 503 -34.95 -9.98 -19.13
CA GLN A 503 -34.99 -8.95 -18.12
C GLN A 503 -34.67 -7.59 -18.75
N ILE A 504 -35.43 -6.58 -18.37
CA ILE A 504 -35.15 -5.18 -18.67
C ILE A 504 -34.91 -4.49 -17.34
N THR A 505 -33.76 -3.83 -17.21
CA THR A 505 -33.42 -3.05 -16.02
C THR A 505 -33.04 -1.64 -16.44
N MET A 506 -33.71 -0.65 -15.86
CA MET A 506 -33.41 0.77 -16.00
C MET A 506 -33.10 1.33 -14.62
N GLU A 507 -32.02 2.10 -14.52
CA GLU A 507 -31.64 2.79 -13.30
C GLU A 507 -31.36 4.24 -13.62
N SER A 508 -31.90 5.14 -12.82
CA SER A 508 -31.68 6.58 -12.92
C SER A 508 -31.37 7.08 -11.52
N SER A 509 -30.19 7.63 -11.31
CA SER A 509 -29.74 8.10 -10.00
C SER A 509 -29.16 9.51 -10.07
N PHE A 510 -29.61 10.37 -9.17
CA PHE A 510 -29.05 11.68 -8.93
C PHE A 510 -28.11 11.63 -7.74
N TYR A 511 -26.94 12.25 -7.87
CA TYR A 511 -25.97 12.41 -6.80
C TYR A 511 -25.51 13.85 -6.78
N ARG A 512 -25.74 14.57 -5.68
CA ARG A 512 -25.27 15.93 -5.49
C ARG A 512 -24.43 16.01 -4.23
N ASN A 513 -23.19 16.45 -4.37
CA ASN A 513 -22.27 16.75 -3.29
C ASN A 513 -22.04 18.26 -3.25
N TYR A 514 -22.27 18.88 -2.10
CA TYR A 514 -22.09 20.32 -1.90
C TYR A 514 -21.29 20.54 -0.61
N GLY A 515 -20.11 21.12 -0.73
CA GLY A 515 -19.23 21.53 0.36
C GLY A 515 -19.14 23.04 0.42
N GLU A 516 -19.15 23.58 1.64
CA GLU A 516 -19.02 25.02 1.88
C GLU A 516 -18.16 25.28 3.12
N THR A 517 -17.02 25.92 2.94
CA THR A 517 -16.06 26.18 4.01
C THR A 517 -15.86 27.69 4.19
N LYS A 518 -15.95 28.15 5.44
CA LYS A 518 -15.67 29.53 5.83
C LYS A 518 -14.72 29.56 7.02
N TYR A 519 -13.52 30.07 6.79
CA TYR A 519 -12.51 30.30 7.82
C TYR A 519 -12.89 31.49 8.70
N ARG A 520 -12.45 31.46 9.96
CA ARG A 520 -12.57 32.60 10.88
C ARG A 520 -11.30 33.46 10.74
N LEU A 521 -11.45 34.74 10.39
CA LEU A 521 -10.37 35.71 10.40
C LEU A 521 -10.26 36.33 11.81
N ASN A 522 -9.05 36.71 12.23
CA ASN A 522 -8.80 37.31 13.55
C ASN A 522 -9.59 38.62 13.71
N GLU A 523 -10.09 38.88 14.93
CA GLU A 523 -10.82 40.11 15.25
C GLU A 523 -9.94 41.34 14.99
N GLY A 524 -10.39 42.20 14.08
CA GLY A 524 -9.68 43.41 13.65
C GLY A 524 -10.00 43.78 12.20
N ASP A 525 -10.38 42.80 11.38
CA ASP A 525 -10.78 43.02 9.99
C ASP A 525 -12.28 42.75 9.84
N HIS A 526 -13.09 43.82 9.69
CA HIS A 526 -14.50 43.71 9.30
C HIS A 526 -14.67 43.28 7.83
N ALA A 527 -13.67 42.62 7.25
CA ALA A 527 -13.71 42.07 5.91
C ALA A 527 -14.41 40.71 5.92
N THR A 528 -15.54 40.65 5.23
CA THR A 528 -16.25 39.45 4.78
C THR A 528 -15.28 38.40 4.20
N GLY A 529 -14.81 37.46 5.02
CA GLY A 529 -14.10 36.29 4.51
C GLY A 529 -14.97 35.54 3.50
N ALA A 530 -14.46 35.36 2.29
CA ALA A 530 -15.16 34.64 1.22
C ALA A 530 -15.40 33.19 1.64
N SER A 531 -16.60 32.69 1.36
CA SER A 531 -16.92 31.27 1.51
C SER A 531 -16.40 30.51 0.29
N PHE A 532 -15.70 29.41 0.50
CA PHE A 532 -15.29 28.51 -0.57
C PHE A 532 -16.38 27.45 -0.78
N VAL A 533 -16.78 27.25 -2.04
CA VAL A 533 -17.82 26.29 -2.42
C VAL A 533 -17.19 25.21 -3.30
N MET A 534 -17.50 23.95 -3.00
CA MET A 534 -17.19 22.80 -3.84
C MET A 534 -18.50 22.11 -4.18
N GLN A 535 -18.75 21.85 -5.45
CA GLN A 535 -20.00 21.24 -5.88
C GLN A 535 -19.79 20.20 -6.97
N GLU A 536 -20.58 19.14 -6.92
CA GLU A 536 -20.61 18.09 -7.92
C GLU A 536 -22.05 17.57 -7.99
N PHE A 537 -22.69 17.71 -9.15
CA PHE A 537 -24.05 17.21 -9.35
C PHE A 537 -24.08 16.29 -10.56
N LEU A 538 -24.20 14.99 -10.31
CA LEU A 538 -24.24 13.95 -11.32
C LEU A 538 -25.63 13.34 -11.46
N TRP A 539 -26.01 13.05 -12.70
CA TRP A 539 -27.15 12.23 -13.07
C TRP A 539 -26.65 11.00 -13.84
N ASN A 540 -26.64 9.86 -13.16
CA ASN A 540 -26.25 8.59 -13.75
C ASN A 540 -27.49 7.83 -14.23
N ARG A 541 -27.41 7.31 -15.45
CA ARG A 541 -28.49 6.57 -16.10
C ARG A 541 -27.92 5.27 -16.64
N ALA A 542 -28.54 4.14 -16.34
CA ALA A 542 -28.12 2.84 -16.84
C ALA A 542 -29.31 2.06 -17.39
N PHE A 543 -29.10 1.38 -18.51
CA PHE A 543 -30.05 0.47 -19.12
C PHE A 543 -29.36 -0.87 -19.35
N THR A 544 -30.01 -1.96 -18.94
CA THR A 544 -29.55 -3.32 -19.19
C THR A 544 -30.70 -4.12 -19.78
N LEU A 545 -30.47 -4.66 -20.97
CA LEU A 545 -31.33 -5.59 -21.66
C LEU A 545 -30.66 -6.96 -21.64
N GLU A 546 -31.30 -7.93 -21.02
CA GLU A 546 -30.93 -9.33 -21.11
C GLU A 546 -31.96 -10.04 -21.98
N TRP A 547 -31.48 -10.80 -22.96
CA TRP A 547 -32.33 -11.51 -23.90
C TRP A 547 -31.74 -12.87 -24.26
N ASP A 548 -32.37 -13.92 -23.75
CA ASP A 548 -32.12 -15.30 -24.17
C ASP A 548 -32.80 -15.56 -25.53
N LEU A 549 -32.19 -15.10 -26.63
CA LEU A 549 -32.69 -15.25 -28.00
C LEU A 549 -33.08 -16.70 -28.34
N LEU A 550 -32.23 -17.64 -27.90
CA LEU A 550 -32.46 -19.09 -27.92
C LEU A 550 -32.04 -19.66 -26.56
N LYS A 551 -32.45 -20.89 -26.21
CA LYS A 551 -31.97 -21.58 -24.99
C LYS A 551 -30.44 -21.59 -24.86
N ASN A 552 -29.74 -21.53 -25.99
CA ASN A 552 -28.30 -21.66 -26.10
C ASN A 552 -27.60 -20.38 -26.62
N ILE A 553 -28.33 -19.28 -26.86
CA ILE A 553 -27.76 -17.99 -27.28
C ILE A 553 -28.35 -16.88 -26.40
N LYS A 554 -27.47 -16.24 -25.63
CA LYS A 554 -27.80 -15.15 -24.73
C LYS A 554 -27.18 -13.84 -25.22
N LEU A 555 -28.01 -12.81 -25.34
CA LEU A 555 -27.61 -11.45 -25.65
C LEU A 555 -27.78 -10.58 -24.40
N ARG A 556 -26.76 -9.81 -24.07
CA ARG A 556 -26.80 -8.78 -23.02
C ARG A 556 -26.34 -7.46 -23.62
N VAL A 557 -27.17 -6.43 -23.53
CA VAL A 557 -26.84 -5.07 -23.94
C VAL A 557 -26.95 -4.16 -22.73
N ARG A 558 -25.85 -3.53 -22.34
CA ARG A 558 -25.81 -2.54 -21.26
C ARG A 558 -25.37 -1.20 -21.84
N THR A 559 -26.06 -0.14 -21.48
CA THR A 559 -25.62 1.25 -21.71
C THR A 559 -25.64 2.00 -20.38
N ALA A 560 -24.68 2.88 -20.17
CA ALA A 560 -24.61 3.73 -18.99
C ALA A 560 -24.11 5.13 -19.39
N THR A 561 -24.80 6.16 -18.95
CA THR A 561 -24.46 7.57 -19.19
C THR A 561 -24.36 8.25 -17.84
N ASN A 562 -23.20 8.81 -17.53
CA ASN A 562 -23.00 9.73 -16.42
C ASN A 562 -23.02 11.13 -17.01
N ALA A 563 -23.98 11.95 -16.59
CA ALA A 563 -24.07 13.34 -16.99
C ALA A 563 -23.92 14.25 -15.77
N GLU A 564 -23.33 15.41 -15.98
CA GLU A 564 -23.23 16.48 -15.00
C GLU A 564 -24.44 17.41 -15.17
N ILE A 565 -25.10 17.71 -14.06
CA ILE A 565 -26.12 18.75 -13.98
C ILE A 565 -25.39 20.06 -13.72
N GLU A 566 -25.47 20.97 -14.67
CA GLU A 566 -24.81 22.27 -14.56
C GLU A 566 -25.51 23.11 -13.50
N GLU A 567 -24.72 23.61 -12.57
CA GLU A 567 -25.14 24.58 -11.57
C GLU A 567 -24.10 25.71 -11.46
N PRO A 568 -24.53 26.96 -11.22
CA PRO A 568 -23.60 28.08 -11.06
C PRO A 568 -22.72 27.92 -9.82
N GLU A 569 -21.45 28.33 -9.91
CA GLU A 569 -20.50 28.33 -8.79
C GLU A 569 -20.83 29.44 -7.79
N MET A 570 -21.79 29.18 -6.92
CA MET A 570 -22.23 30.15 -5.92
C MET A 570 -22.75 29.48 -4.64
N GLN A 571 -22.82 30.26 -3.57
CA GLN A 571 -23.40 29.78 -2.31
C GLN A 571 -24.90 29.53 -2.47
N VAL A 572 -25.34 28.29 -2.31
CA VAL A 572 -26.76 27.93 -2.47
C VAL A 572 -27.49 28.10 -1.13
N ASN A 573 -27.98 29.32 -0.87
CA ASN A 573 -28.69 29.63 0.37
C ASN A 573 -29.91 30.54 0.18
N LYS A 574 -31.09 29.93 0.18
CA LYS A 574 -32.39 30.61 0.06
C LYS A 574 -32.65 31.72 1.10
N ARG A 575 -32.02 31.67 2.28
CA ARG A 575 -32.25 32.65 3.36
C ARG A 575 -31.37 33.89 3.25
N ILE A 576 -30.17 33.77 2.68
CA ILE A 576 -29.20 34.86 2.55
C ILE A 576 -29.34 35.53 1.18
N ASP A 577 -29.51 34.73 0.13
CA ASP A 577 -29.63 35.20 -1.26
C ASP A 577 -30.82 34.50 -1.97
N PRO A 578 -32.05 35.04 -1.82
CA PRO A 578 -33.24 34.48 -2.46
C PRO A 578 -33.20 34.52 -3.99
N ASP A 579 -32.57 35.55 -4.58
CA ASP A 579 -32.51 35.75 -6.03
C ASP A 579 -31.46 34.84 -6.67
N GLY A 580 -30.28 34.72 -6.06
CA GLY A 580 -29.28 33.74 -6.45
C GLY A 580 -29.77 32.29 -6.33
N PHE A 581 -30.59 31.98 -5.32
CA PHE A 581 -31.23 30.68 -5.21
C PHE A 581 -32.22 30.41 -6.37
N ARG A 582 -32.96 31.42 -6.85
CA ARG A 582 -33.84 31.28 -8.02
C ARG A 582 -33.02 31.02 -9.29
N PHE A 583 -31.96 31.79 -9.50
CA PHE A 583 -31.04 31.60 -10.62
C PHE A 583 -30.43 30.19 -10.63
N TRP A 584 -29.93 29.73 -9.48
CA TRP A 584 -29.43 28.37 -9.30
C TRP A 584 -30.49 27.32 -9.64
N ARG A 585 -31.70 27.45 -9.10
CA ARG A 585 -32.81 26.50 -9.35
C ARG A 585 -33.16 26.41 -10.83
N ASP A 586 -33.24 27.56 -11.50
CA ASP A 586 -33.63 27.62 -12.91
C ASP A 586 -32.52 27.03 -13.80
N SER A 587 -31.24 27.27 -13.48
CA SER A 587 -30.09 26.64 -14.13
C SER A 587 -30.10 25.11 -13.99
N VAL A 588 -30.26 24.60 -12.76
CA VAL A 588 -30.37 23.16 -12.48
C VAL A 588 -31.53 22.53 -13.24
N TRP A 589 -32.70 23.20 -13.25
CA TRP A 589 -33.89 22.67 -13.93
C TRP A 589 -33.74 22.68 -15.44
N ASN A 590 -33.10 23.69 -16.02
CA ASN A 590 -32.76 23.73 -17.43
C ASN A 590 -31.78 22.60 -17.78
N SER A 591 -30.74 22.39 -16.98
CA SER A 591 -29.79 21.29 -17.20
C SER A 591 -30.47 19.91 -17.08
N ILE A 592 -31.39 19.71 -16.13
CA ILE A 592 -32.18 18.47 -16.01
C ILE A 592 -33.09 18.26 -17.24
N LYS A 593 -33.73 19.32 -17.77
CA LYS A 593 -34.54 19.24 -19.00
C LYS A 593 -33.68 18.86 -20.21
N ASP A 594 -32.45 19.36 -20.25
CA ASP A 594 -31.45 19.06 -21.28
C ASP A 594 -30.68 17.76 -21.00
N PHE A 595 -31.15 16.93 -20.06
CA PHE A 595 -30.58 15.64 -19.68
C PHE A 595 -29.17 15.66 -19.07
N GLY A 596 -28.67 16.85 -18.70
CA GLY A 596 -27.32 17.09 -18.19
C GLY A 596 -26.26 16.97 -19.29
N LYS A 597 -25.08 17.54 -19.06
CA LYS A 597 -23.95 17.40 -19.98
C LYS A 597 -23.24 16.06 -19.76
N PRO A 598 -23.16 15.15 -20.75
CA PRO A 598 -22.50 13.86 -20.57
C PRO A 598 -21.03 14.02 -20.21
N VAL A 599 -20.59 13.34 -19.14
CA VAL A 599 -19.20 13.24 -18.70
C VAL A 599 -18.58 11.92 -19.15
N ARG A 600 -19.34 10.83 -19.05
CA ARG A 600 -18.92 9.49 -19.49
C ARG A 600 -20.10 8.73 -20.07
N TYR A 601 -19.83 8.01 -21.15
CA TYR A 601 -20.74 7.02 -21.70
C TYR A 601 -20.05 5.68 -21.85
N GLU A 602 -20.76 4.61 -21.46
CA GLU A 602 -20.32 3.23 -21.59
C GLU A 602 -21.40 2.42 -22.30
N GLN A 603 -20.98 1.59 -23.25
CA GLN A 603 -21.83 0.61 -23.91
C GLN A 603 -21.13 -0.75 -23.89
N GLN A 604 -21.88 -1.79 -23.57
CA GLN A 604 -21.42 -3.17 -23.60
C GLN A 604 -22.45 -4.04 -24.32
N VAL A 605 -22.00 -4.75 -25.34
CA VAL A 605 -22.77 -5.76 -26.05
C VAL A 605 -22.07 -7.09 -25.86
N ALA A 606 -22.71 -8.04 -25.19
CA ALA A 606 -22.19 -9.37 -24.97
C ALA A 606 -23.15 -10.42 -25.56
N LEU A 607 -22.64 -11.24 -26.45
CA LEU A 607 -23.31 -12.39 -27.04
C LEU A 607 -22.57 -13.65 -26.58
N HIS A 608 -23.28 -14.52 -25.87
CA HIS A 608 -22.75 -15.81 -25.43
C HIS A 608 -23.59 -16.94 -26.02
N GLY A 609 -22.95 -17.82 -26.78
CA GLY A 609 -23.58 -18.97 -27.40
C GLY A 609 -22.92 -20.27 -26.98
N HIS A 610 -23.68 -21.33 -26.82
CA HIS A 610 -23.14 -22.69 -26.80
C HIS A 610 -23.84 -23.57 -27.83
N ILE A 611 -23.12 -24.55 -28.36
CA ILE A 611 -23.68 -25.53 -29.30
C ILE A 611 -24.48 -26.52 -28.44
N PRO A 612 -25.80 -26.65 -28.68
CA PRO A 612 -26.64 -27.58 -27.93
C PRO A 612 -26.21 -29.02 -28.27
N GLU A 613 -26.49 -29.98 -27.39
CA GLU A 613 -26.13 -31.38 -27.67
C GLU A 613 -27.00 -31.94 -28.81
N LEU A 614 -26.49 -31.87 -30.03
CA LEU A 614 -27.16 -32.36 -31.22
C LEU A 614 -27.18 -33.89 -31.19
N LYS A 615 -28.38 -34.48 -31.12
CA LYS A 615 -28.58 -35.95 -31.24
C LYS A 615 -28.41 -36.47 -32.69
N ASN A 616 -28.07 -35.60 -33.65
CA ASN A 616 -27.84 -35.97 -35.05
C ASN A 616 -26.49 -36.68 -35.23
N ARG A 617 -26.49 -37.80 -35.96
CA ARG A 617 -25.32 -38.63 -36.29
C ARG A 617 -24.15 -37.82 -36.86
N TRP A 618 -24.41 -36.82 -37.72
CA TRP A 618 -23.37 -36.08 -38.44
C TRP A 618 -22.74 -34.91 -37.67
N LEU A 619 -23.37 -34.42 -36.60
CA LEU A 619 -22.93 -33.21 -35.87
C LEU A 619 -22.76 -33.42 -34.35
N GLY A 620 -23.22 -34.56 -33.79
CA GLY A 620 -23.13 -34.86 -32.35
C GLY A 620 -21.70 -35.08 -31.80
N TRP A 621 -20.68 -34.97 -32.65
CA TRP A 621 -19.27 -35.01 -32.30
C TRP A 621 -18.69 -33.63 -31.97
N ILE A 622 -19.42 -32.54 -32.21
CA ILE A 622 -18.99 -31.16 -31.92
C ILE A 622 -19.68 -30.68 -30.64
N LYS A 623 -18.90 -30.25 -29.65
CA LYS A 623 -19.36 -29.39 -28.56
C LYS A 623 -18.59 -28.09 -28.64
N GLY A 624 -19.22 -26.98 -28.29
CA GLY A 624 -18.48 -25.74 -28.23
C GLY A 624 -19.28 -24.58 -27.68
N SER A 625 -18.56 -23.51 -27.38
CA SER A 625 -19.13 -22.22 -27.01
C SER A 625 -18.42 -21.10 -27.75
N MET A 626 -19.18 -20.04 -27.98
CA MET A 626 -18.74 -18.81 -28.59
C MET A 626 -19.06 -17.68 -27.64
N HIS A 627 -18.11 -16.77 -27.45
CA HIS A 627 -18.35 -15.50 -26.79
C HIS A 627 -17.92 -14.37 -27.71
N TYR A 628 -18.72 -13.33 -27.74
CA TYR A 628 -18.43 -12.08 -28.39
C TYR A 628 -18.82 -10.97 -27.41
N LYS A 629 -17.87 -10.11 -27.06
CA LYS A 629 -18.08 -8.97 -26.16
C LYS A 629 -17.49 -7.75 -26.84
N ALA A 630 -18.27 -6.69 -26.96
CA ALA A 630 -17.83 -5.39 -27.45
C ALA A 630 -18.17 -4.33 -26.40
N ASP A 631 -17.15 -3.59 -25.97
CA ASP A 631 -17.27 -2.46 -25.07
C ASP A 631 -16.91 -1.17 -25.84
N TYR A 632 -17.66 -0.09 -25.62
CA TYR A 632 -17.43 1.23 -26.16
C TYR A 632 -17.51 2.26 -25.04
N PHE A 633 -16.53 3.15 -25.01
CA PHE A 633 -16.42 4.20 -24.02
C PHE A 633 -16.25 5.54 -24.73
N TRP A 634 -16.89 6.56 -24.17
CA TRP A 634 -16.65 7.95 -24.48
C TRP A 634 -16.45 8.68 -23.15
N ASP A 635 -15.33 9.36 -23.00
CA ASP A 635 -15.00 10.19 -21.85
C ASP A 635 -14.91 11.65 -22.32
N ARG A 636 -15.56 12.57 -21.61
CA ARG A 636 -15.48 14.01 -21.88
C ARG A 636 -14.03 14.50 -21.70
N GLY A 637 -13.57 15.33 -22.63
CA GLY A 637 -12.28 16.01 -22.53
C GLY A 637 -12.26 17.07 -21.44
N TYR A 638 -11.09 17.63 -21.16
CA TYR A 638 -11.02 18.88 -20.39
C TYR A 638 -11.35 20.05 -21.33
N ASP A 639 -12.09 21.03 -20.82
CA ASP A 639 -12.35 22.30 -21.50
C ASP A 639 -11.62 23.38 -20.70
N ASP A 640 -10.53 23.93 -21.26
CA ASP A 640 -9.71 24.94 -20.60
C ASP A 640 -9.90 26.28 -21.32
N VAL A 641 -10.13 27.34 -20.53
CA VAL A 641 -10.27 28.71 -21.03
C VAL A 641 -8.99 29.19 -21.73
N VAL A 642 -7.82 28.67 -21.33
CA VAL A 642 -6.50 29.08 -21.85
C VAL A 642 -6.04 28.25 -23.04
N PHE A 643 -6.28 26.94 -23.03
CA PHE A 643 -5.78 26.01 -24.07
C PHE A 643 -6.87 25.51 -25.05
N GLY A 644 -8.11 25.96 -24.89
CA GLY A 644 -9.27 25.55 -25.69
C GLY A 644 -9.73 24.12 -25.41
N ASP A 645 -10.70 23.64 -26.19
CA ASP A 645 -11.27 22.30 -26.07
C ASP A 645 -10.19 21.21 -26.29
N GLY A 646 -9.88 20.47 -25.22
CA GLY A 646 -8.94 19.35 -25.24
C GLY A 646 -9.43 18.14 -26.04
N GLY A 647 -10.71 18.12 -26.43
CA GLY A 647 -11.38 17.06 -27.16
C GLY A 647 -11.63 15.80 -26.34
N ASN A 648 -12.67 15.06 -26.68
CA ASN A 648 -13.13 13.88 -25.95
C ASN A 648 -12.25 12.65 -26.22
N ILE A 649 -12.40 11.58 -25.46
CA ILE A 649 -11.64 10.33 -25.67
C ILE A 649 -12.62 9.19 -25.95
N ILE A 650 -12.48 8.55 -27.10
CA ILE A 650 -13.24 7.33 -27.42
C ILE A 650 -12.36 6.09 -27.31
N LYS A 651 -12.93 5.02 -26.77
CA LYS A 651 -12.27 3.72 -26.66
C LYS A 651 -13.22 2.63 -27.12
N ASN A 652 -12.70 1.62 -27.78
CA ASN A 652 -13.42 0.37 -27.98
C ASN A 652 -12.58 -0.83 -27.59
N TYR A 653 -13.25 -1.88 -27.15
CA TYR A 653 -12.65 -3.16 -26.84
C TYR A 653 -13.55 -4.28 -27.34
N ARG A 654 -12.96 -5.28 -27.98
CA ARG A 654 -13.66 -6.43 -28.56
C ARG A 654 -12.97 -7.69 -28.14
N SER A 655 -13.66 -8.52 -27.37
CA SER A 655 -13.22 -9.88 -27.07
C SER A 655 -14.07 -10.87 -27.85
N THR A 656 -13.41 -11.70 -28.64
CA THR A 656 -14.07 -12.78 -29.39
C THR A 656 -13.36 -14.08 -29.05
N GLY A 657 -14.11 -15.13 -28.77
CA GLY A 657 -13.48 -16.43 -28.63
C GLY A 657 -14.41 -17.59 -28.80
N VAL A 658 -13.80 -18.69 -29.20
CA VAL A 658 -14.45 -19.95 -29.54
C VAL A 658 -13.72 -21.04 -28.78
N ASN A 659 -14.48 -21.79 -27.99
CA ASN A 659 -14.01 -22.96 -27.28
C ASN A 659 -14.74 -24.17 -27.88
N GLY A 660 -14.02 -25.05 -28.57
CA GLY A 660 -14.57 -26.24 -29.19
C GLY A 660 -13.97 -27.51 -28.60
N THR A 661 -14.79 -28.54 -28.43
CA THR A 661 -14.36 -29.91 -28.14
C THR A 661 -14.93 -30.83 -29.22
N PHE A 662 -14.04 -31.42 -30.00
CA PHE A 662 -14.36 -32.34 -31.08
C PHE A 662 -14.16 -33.77 -30.61
N ASN A 663 -15.25 -34.51 -30.36
CA ASN A 663 -15.23 -35.91 -29.97
C ASN A 663 -15.16 -36.81 -31.21
N LEU A 664 -13.95 -37.08 -31.67
CA LEU A 664 -13.72 -37.87 -32.89
C LEU A 664 -14.15 -39.33 -32.74
N SER A 665 -14.29 -39.87 -31.52
CA SER A 665 -14.82 -41.22 -31.32
C SER A 665 -16.28 -41.34 -31.75
N LYS A 666 -17.09 -40.28 -31.54
CA LYS A 666 -18.46 -40.17 -32.05
C LYS A 666 -18.47 -39.96 -33.57
N LEU A 667 -17.57 -39.14 -34.11
CA LEU A 667 -17.44 -38.92 -35.56
C LEU A 667 -17.08 -40.23 -36.30
N ALA A 668 -16.09 -40.97 -35.79
CA ALA A 668 -15.67 -42.24 -36.37
C ALA A 668 -16.82 -43.26 -36.35
N SER A 669 -17.57 -43.35 -35.23
CA SER A 669 -18.76 -44.19 -35.13
C SER A 669 -19.89 -43.76 -36.08
N ALA A 670 -19.98 -42.47 -36.39
CA ALA A 670 -20.93 -41.93 -37.36
C ALA A 670 -20.53 -42.23 -38.82
N LEU A 671 -19.24 -42.28 -39.14
CA LEU A 671 -18.73 -42.61 -40.48
C LEU A 671 -18.75 -44.12 -40.78
N ASP A 672 -18.80 -44.97 -39.75
CA ASP A 672 -18.69 -46.44 -39.82
C ASP A 672 -19.91 -47.19 -40.41
N SER A 673 -20.81 -46.54 -41.18
CA SER A 673 -21.96 -47.24 -41.82
C SER A 673 -21.63 -48.00 -43.11
N SER A 674 -20.40 -47.95 -43.61
CA SER A 674 -20.00 -48.72 -44.80
C SER A 674 -18.68 -49.44 -44.55
N SER A 675 -18.78 -50.76 -44.31
CA SER A 675 -17.81 -51.88 -44.41
C SER A 675 -16.28 -51.66 -44.59
N VAL A 676 -15.69 -50.55 -44.14
CA VAL A 676 -14.25 -50.27 -44.31
C VAL A 676 -13.55 -50.25 -42.96
N SER A 677 -12.70 -51.25 -42.69
CA SER A 677 -12.04 -51.49 -41.39
C SER A 677 -11.07 -50.39 -40.90
N ARG A 678 -10.79 -49.36 -41.72
CA ARG A 678 -9.80 -48.29 -41.44
C ARG A 678 -10.31 -47.22 -40.46
N THR A 679 -11.62 -47.05 -40.30
CA THR A 679 -12.28 -46.12 -39.35
C THR A 679 -12.16 -46.55 -37.88
N SER A 680 -11.95 -47.85 -37.62
CA SER A 680 -11.77 -48.40 -36.27
C SER A 680 -10.47 -47.97 -35.58
N LEU A 681 -9.41 -47.67 -36.36
CA LEU A 681 -8.12 -47.20 -35.87
C LEU A 681 -8.18 -45.73 -35.44
N LEU A 682 -8.80 -44.86 -36.24
CA LEU A 682 -9.03 -43.45 -35.90
C LEU A 682 -9.84 -43.30 -34.60
N LYS A 683 -10.84 -44.18 -34.40
CA LYS A 683 -11.67 -44.26 -33.19
C LYS A 683 -10.87 -44.56 -31.91
N LYS A 684 -9.80 -45.35 -32.02
CA LYS A 684 -8.91 -45.71 -30.90
C LYS A 684 -7.78 -44.70 -30.71
N LEU A 685 -7.27 -44.13 -31.80
CA LEU A 685 -6.06 -43.30 -31.79
C LEU A 685 -6.28 -41.90 -31.24
N LEU A 686 -7.40 -41.22 -31.50
CA LEU A 686 -7.58 -39.80 -31.14
C LEU A 686 -9.00 -39.52 -30.61
N PRO A 687 -9.30 -39.72 -29.30
CA PRO A 687 -10.67 -39.67 -28.79
C PRO A 687 -11.32 -38.29 -28.82
N HIS A 688 -10.58 -37.21 -28.55
CA HIS A 688 -11.07 -35.84 -28.65
C HIS A 688 -9.95 -34.81 -28.90
N ILE A 689 -10.33 -33.69 -29.51
CA ILE A 689 -9.50 -32.48 -29.68
C ILE A 689 -10.22 -31.31 -29.01
N GLU A 690 -9.51 -30.55 -28.19
CA GLU A 690 -9.98 -29.27 -27.64
C GLU A 690 -9.29 -28.12 -28.37
N VAL A 691 -10.06 -27.11 -28.75
CA VAL A 691 -9.57 -25.90 -29.40
C VAL A 691 -10.10 -24.70 -28.63
N ILE A 692 -9.20 -23.87 -28.15
CA ILE A 692 -9.51 -22.59 -27.52
C ILE A 692 -8.86 -21.53 -28.40
N HIS A 693 -9.67 -20.66 -28.98
CA HIS A 693 -9.20 -19.52 -29.76
C HIS A 693 -9.83 -18.26 -29.21
N LYS A 694 -9.02 -17.27 -28.85
CA LYS A 694 -9.46 -15.98 -28.35
C LYS A 694 -8.72 -14.87 -29.07
N THR A 695 -9.45 -13.90 -29.58
CA THR A 695 -8.93 -12.66 -30.17
C THR A 695 -9.53 -11.49 -29.42
N ASP A 696 -8.67 -10.73 -28.73
CA ASP A 696 -9.00 -9.46 -28.13
C ASP A 696 -8.45 -8.33 -29.03
N LYS A 697 -9.24 -7.30 -29.28
CA LYS A 697 -8.80 -6.09 -29.99
C LYS A 697 -9.28 -4.88 -29.24
N GLY A 698 -8.48 -3.82 -29.17
CA GLY A 698 -8.92 -2.55 -28.63
C GLY A 698 -8.35 -1.38 -29.42
N MET A 699 -9.04 -0.24 -29.36
CA MET A 699 -8.59 1.02 -29.94
C MET A 699 -8.93 2.16 -28.99
N GLN A 700 -8.03 3.12 -28.86
CA GLN A 700 -8.23 4.36 -28.13
C GLN A 700 -7.86 5.53 -29.04
N ILE A 701 -8.77 6.49 -29.17
CA ILE A 701 -8.56 7.71 -29.97
C ILE A 701 -8.83 8.89 -29.04
N PRO A 702 -7.78 9.64 -28.66
CA PRO A 702 -7.93 10.89 -27.90
C PRO A 702 -8.34 12.05 -28.82
N ARG A 703 -8.77 13.16 -28.21
CA ARG A 703 -9.14 14.43 -28.87
C ARG A 703 -10.29 14.33 -29.90
N TYR A 704 -11.18 13.37 -29.73
CA TYR A 704 -12.39 13.20 -30.53
C TYR A 704 -13.36 14.37 -30.36
N ARG A 705 -13.74 15.02 -31.46
CA ARG A 705 -14.54 16.26 -31.45
C ARG A 705 -15.97 16.05 -30.99
N HIS A 706 -16.58 14.93 -31.39
CA HIS A 706 -18.03 14.78 -31.23
C HIS A 706 -18.41 14.30 -29.83
N GLY A 707 -19.48 14.88 -29.30
CA GLY A 707 -20.10 14.44 -28.05
C GLY A 707 -20.88 13.14 -28.19
N VAL A 708 -21.54 12.74 -27.10
CA VAL A 708 -22.55 11.67 -27.09
C VAL A 708 -23.90 12.26 -26.77
N ARG A 709 -24.98 11.63 -27.27
CA ARG A 709 -26.36 12.00 -26.91
C ARG A 709 -26.90 11.11 -25.80
N ASP A 710 -27.93 11.62 -25.14
CA ASP A 710 -28.50 11.07 -23.91
C ASP A 710 -29.10 9.67 -24.02
N ILE A 711 -29.56 9.26 -25.21
CA ILE A 711 -30.20 7.96 -25.44
C ILE A 711 -29.48 7.24 -26.59
N GLY A 712 -28.81 6.13 -26.28
CA GLY A 712 -28.08 5.31 -27.26
C GLY A 712 -26.65 5.77 -27.59
N GLY A 713 -26.20 6.88 -27.00
CA GLY A 713 -24.80 7.27 -26.78
C GLY A 713 -23.89 7.48 -27.99
N GLN A 714 -24.43 7.61 -29.19
CA GLN A 714 -23.68 8.07 -30.36
C GLN A 714 -24.34 9.33 -30.93
N ASN A 715 -23.54 10.33 -31.30
CA ASN A 715 -24.05 11.54 -31.92
C ASN A 715 -24.39 11.28 -33.40
N ARG A 716 -25.34 12.05 -33.94
CA ARG A 716 -25.68 12.04 -35.37
C ARG A 716 -25.20 13.33 -36.00
N VAL A 717 -24.25 13.21 -36.93
CA VAL A 717 -23.73 14.31 -37.75
C VAL A 717 -23.99 13.94 -39.20
N ASP A 718 -24.61 14.85 -39.96
CA ASP A 718 -25.00 14.62 -41.37
C ASP A 718 -25.78 13.33 -41.61
N GLY A 719 -26.67 12.97 -40.67
CA GLY A 719 -27.51 11.76 -40.74
C GLY A 719 -26.81 10.45 -40.37
N HIS A 720 -25.50 10.46 -40.09
CA HIS A 720 -24.72 9.27 -39.74
C HIS A 720 -24.37 9.24 -38.25
N LEU A 721 -24.36 8.03 -37.65
CA LEU A 721 -23.87 7.83 -36.29
C LEU A 721 -22.34 7.89 -36.29
N LEU A 722 -21.76 8.76 -35.46
CA LEU A 722 -20.32 8.87 -35.24
C LEU A 722 -19.99 8.45 -33.78
N PRO A 723 -18.93 7.66 -33.53
CA PRO A 723 -17.98 7.07 -34.49
C PRO A 723 -18.59 5.93 -35.36
N GLY A 724 -19.80 5.50 -35.04
CA GLY A 724 -20.58 4.52 -35.79
C GLY A 724 -20.72 3.17 -35.09
N ILE A 725 -21.77 2.44 -35.45
CA ILE A 725 -22.11 1.12 -34.87
C ILE A 725 -20.94 0.14 -34.99
N GLY A 726 -20.18 0.18 -36.08
CA GLY A 726 -19.00 -0.66 -36.24
C GLY A 726 -17.96 -0.43 -35.14
N PHE A 727 -17.61 0.83 -34.84
CA PHE A 727 -16.67 1.15 -33.77
C PHE A 727 -17.24 0.76 -32.40
N ALA A 728 -18.52 1.02 -32.16
CA ALA A 728 -19.19 0.66 -30.90
C ALA A 728 -19.29 -0.87 -30.68
N LEU A 729 -19.35 -1.65 -31.76
CA LEU A 729 -19.26 -3.11 -31.75
C LEU A 729 -17.80 -3.61 -31.86
N GLY A 730 -16.83 -2.76 -31.55
CA GLY A 730 -15.44 -3.18 -31.41
C GLY A 730 -14.68 -3.37 -32.72
N ALA A 731 -15.09 -2.72 -33.81
CA ALA A 731 -14.26 -2.58 -35.00
C ALA A 731 -13.03 -1.73 -34.67
N ALA A 732 -11.92 -2.41 -34.34
CA ALA A 732 -10.61 -1.81 -34.14
C ALA A 732 -9.74 -2.11 -35.38
N SER A 733 -9.56 -1.10 -36.23
CA SER A 733 -8.68 -1.18 -37.40
C SER A 733 -7.89 0.12 -37.55
N SER A 734 -6.65 0.01 -38.00
CA SER A 734 -5.81 1.17 -38.35
C SER A 734 -6.45 2.04 -39.44
N THR A 735 -7.28 1.46 -40.30
CA THR A 735 -8.07 2.20 -41.30
C THR A 735 -9.11 3.14 -40.68
N PHE A 736 -9.61 2.82 -39.48
CA PHE A 736 -10.57 3.68 -38.78
C PHE A 736 -9.91 4.96 -38.29
N ILE A 737 -8.67 4.90 -37.79
CA ILE A 737 -7.92 6.09 -37.36
C ILE A 737 -7.76 7.06 -38.54
N ASN A 738 -7.39 6.55 -39.72
CA ASN A 738 -7.30 7.38 -40.94
C ASN A 738 -8.66 7.98 -41.33
N LYS A 739 -9.76 7.23 -41.16
CA LYS A 739 -11.11 7.72 -41.44
C LYS A 739 -11.48 8.90 -40.53
N VAL A 740 -11.22 8.79 -39.23
CA VAL A 740 -11.50 9.84 -38.24
C VAL A 740 -10.64 11.08 -38.50
N ILE A 741 -9.37 10.91 -38.88
CA ILE A 741 -8.49 12.03 -39.27
C ILE A 741 -9.00 12.71 -40.55
N ASN A 742 -9.31 11.93 -41.60
CA ASN A 742 -9.76 12.47 -42.90
C ASN A 742 -11.11 13.19 -42.80
N ASN A 743 -11.99 12.75 -41.90
CA ASN A 743 -13.28 13.39 -41.64
C ASN A 743 -13.18 14.61 -40.72
N ALA A 744 -11.97 14.97 -40.27
CA ALA A 744 -11.72 16.01 -39.26
C ALA A 744 -12.50 15.79 -37.95
N ASP A 745 -12.75 14.53 -37.57
CA ASP A 745 -13.49 14.17 -36.35
C ASP A 745 -12.62 14.27 -35.08
N VAL A 746 -11.35 14.70 -35.19
CA VAL A 746 -10.37 14.84 -34.10
C VAL A 746 -9.73 16.24 -34.13
N HIS A 747 -9.49 16.82 -32.96
CA HIS A 747 -8.73 18.06 -32.82
C HIS A 747 -7.24 17.77 -32.93
N LEU A 748 -6.61 18.25 -34.00
CA LEU A 748 -5.17 18.15 -34.23
C LEU A 748 -4.53 19.51 -33.90
N THR A 749 -3.61 19.55 -32.94
CA THR A 749 -2.84 20.76 -32.58
C THR A 749 -1.35 20.42 -32.53
N GLU A 750 -0.49 21.39 -32.84
CA GLU A 750 0.96 21.20 -33.02
C GLU A 750 1.69 20.78 -31.74
N GLU A 751 1.13 21.07 -30.56
CA GLU A 751 1.79 20.91 -29.26
C GLU A 751 1.47 19.60 -28.52
N THR A 752 0.63 18.72 -29.08
CA THR A 752 0.07 17.59 -28.32
C THR A 752 0.79 16.26 -28.53
N THR A 753 1.12 15.58 -27.42
CA THR A 753 1.81 14.28 -27.39
C THR A 753 0.84 13.07 -27.39
N ASN A 754 -0.47 13.32 -27.49
CA ASN A 754 -1.50 12.29 -27.40
C ASN A 754 -1.42 11.28 -28.56
N ARG A 755 -1.40 9.99 -28.21
CA ARG A 755 -1.27 8.88 -29.18
C ARG A 755 -2.56 8.09 -29.28
N ALA A 756 -3.00 7.83 -30.51
CA ALA A 756 -3.99 6.79 -30.77
C ALA A 756 -3.32 5.42 -30.57
N ILE A 757 -3.98 4.52 -29.84
CA ILE A 757 -3.44 3.19 -29.51
C ILE A 757 -4.35 2.15 -30.11
N THR A 758 -3.77 1.17 -30.83
CA THR A 758 -4.47 -0.05 -31.25
C THR A 758 -3.79 -1.24 -30.60
N SER A 759 -4.55 -2.10 -29.94
CA SER A 759 -4.04 -3.35 -29.38
C SER A 759 -4.76 -4.56 -30.01
N THR A 760 -4.03 -5.64 -30.21
CA THR A 760 -4.58 -6.92 -30.65
C THR A 760 -3.85 -8.04 -29.94
N ASN A 761 -4.60 -8.83 -29.17
CA ASN A 761 -4.12 -10.06 -28.59
C ASN A 761 -4.77 -11.26 -29.26
N ARG A 762 -4.00 -12.27 -29.63
CA ARG A 762 -4.48 -13.52 -30.23
C ARG A 762 -3.89 -14.70 -29.48
N TYR A 763 -4.77 -15.44 -28.84
CA TYR A 763 -4.45 -16.64 -28.10
C TYR A 763 -5.07 -17.84 -28.80
N SER A 764 -4.29 -18.89 -29.01
CA SER A 764 -4.75 -20.16 -29.54
C SER A 764 -4.10 -21.32 -28.80
N LEU A 765 -4.93 -22.20 -28.24
CA LEU A 765 -4.52 -23.43 -27.60
C LEU A 765 -5.26 -24.60 -28.21
N TRP A 766 -4.51 -25.54 -28.78
CA TRP A 766 -5.04 -26.80 -29.29
C TRP A 766 -4.53 -27.90 -28.38
N LYS A 767 -5.43 -28.76 -27.90
CA LYS A 767 -5.07 -29.96 -27.14
C LYS A 767 -5.62 -31.18 -27.83
N GLY A 768 -4.81 -32.23 -27.95
CA GLY A 768 -5.25 -33.52 -28.46
C GLY A 768 -4.78 -34.61 -27.52
N VAL A 769 -5.59 -35.65 -27.34
CA VAL A 769 -5.15 -36.86 -26.65
C VAL A 769 -5.00 -37.97 -27.70
N LEU A 770 -3.87 -38.68 -27.71
CA LEU A 770 -3.65 -39.88 -28.51
C LEU A 770 -3.57 -41.12 -27.64
N ARG A 771 -4.18 -42.23 -28.08
CA ARG A 771 -4.14 -43.55 -27.40
C ARG A 771 -3.76 -44.66 -28.38
N PRO A 772 -2.48 -44.75 -28.80
CA PRO A 772 -2.06 -45.70 -29.84
C PRO A 772 -2.17 -47.16 -29.43
N VAL A 773 -1.87 -47.49 -28.18
CA VAL A 773 -2.04 -48.83 -27.61
C VAL A 773 -2.70 -48.74 -26.24
N SER A 774 -3.26 -49.85 -25.77
CA SER A 774 -3.96 -49.87 -24.49
C SER A 774 -3.01 -49.56 -23.33
N GLY A 775 -3.38 -48.58 -22.52
CA GLY A 775 -2.56 -48.08 -21.41
C GLY A 775 -1.50 -47.04 -21.78
N LEU A 776 -1.30 -46.71 -23.06
CA LEU A 776 -0.42 -45.60 -23.49
C LEU A 776 -1.27 -44.39 -23.93
N ARG A 777 -1.01 -43.23 -23.31
CA ARG A 777 -1.71 -41.96 -23.57
C ARG A 777 -0.68 -40.86 -23.85
N PHE A 778 -0.79 -40.18 -24.99
CA PHE A 778 -0.10 -38.92 -25.25
C PHE A 778 -1.10 -37.78 -25.13
N GLU A 779 -0.77 -36.72 -24.42
CA GLU A 779 -1.47 -35.45 -24.45
C GLU A 779 -0.58 -34.47 -25.20
N LEU A 780 -1.04 -33.97 -26.34
CA LEU A 780 -0.34 -32.99 -27.16
C LEU A 780 -0.99 -31.63 -26.97
N SER A 781 -0.18 -30.58 -26.86
CA SER A 781 -0.69 -29.20 -26.81
C SER A 781 0.13 -28.25 -27.67
N TRP A 782 -0.55 -27.46 -28.51
CA TRP A 782 0.04 -26.37 -29.30
C TRP A 782 -0.47 -25.05 -28.75
N LEU A 783 0.44 -24.18 -28.35
CA LEU A 783 0.13 -22.88 -27.77
C LEU A 783 0.74 -21.77 -28.64
N SER A 784 -0.10 -20.81 -29.05
CA SER A 784 0.32 -19.56 -29.68
C SER A 784 -0.32 -18.39 -28.95
N ASP A 785 0.49 -17.41 -28.56
CA ASP A 785 0.04 -16.17 -27.93
C ASP A 785 0.77 -15.00 -28.60
N GLN A 786 0.01 -14.06 -29.17
CA GLN A 786 0.53 -12.94 -29.93
C GLN A 786 -0.14 -11.65 -29.47
N ASN A 787 0.65 -10.76 -28.87
CA ASN A 787 0.19 -9.45 -28.43
C ASN A 787 0.88 -8.35 -29.24
N ASN A 788 0.08 -7.56 -29.95
CA ASN A 788 0.54 -6.43 -30.75
C ASN A 788 -0.08 -5.16 -30.19
N ARG A 789 0.74 -4.14 -29.95
CA ARG A 789 0.32 -2.79 -29.56
C ARG A 789 0.98 -1.78 -30.49
N ASP A 790 0.15 -1.08 -31.24
CA ASP A 790 0.55 -0.02 -32.15
C ASP A 790 0.17 1.33 -31.54
N GLU A 791 1.11 2.27 -31.50
CA GLU A 791 0.88 3.64 -31.04
C GLU A 791 1.15 4.62 -32.19
N LEU A 792 0.22 5.51 -32.46
CA LEU A 792 0.32 6.52 -33.51
C LEU A 792 0.12 7.91 -32.90
N ALA A 793 1.13 8.77 -33.00
CA ALA A 793 0.99 10.18 -32.63
C ALA A 793 0.08 10.90 -33.63
N LEU A 794 -0.85 11.71 -33.13
CA LEU A 794 -1.81 12.48 -33.93
C LEU A 794 -1.29 13.91 -34.08
N ASN A 795 -0.47 14.20 -35.10
CA ASN A 795 0.10 15.53 -35.35
C ASN A 795 -0.40 16.08 -36.70
N PRO A 796 -0.89 17.34 -36.77
CA PRO A 796 -1.37 17.96 -38.01
C PRO A 796 -0.28 18.13 -39.10
N ASN A 797 0.99 18.30 -38.72
CA ASN A 797 2.12 18.46 -39.65
C ASN A 797 2.86 17.13 -39.92
N ALA A 798 2.37 16.00 -39.39
CA ALA A 798 2.84 14.69 -39.79
C ALA A 798 2.28 14.39 -41.18
N GLN A 799 3.06 14.75 -42.21
CA GLN A 799 2.99 14.06 -43.50
C GLN A 799 2.80 12.56 -43.24
N SER A 800 1.81 11.94 -43.86
CA SER A 800 1.09 10.75 -43.41
C SER A 800 1.28 9.48 -44.26
N SER A 801 2.30 8.60 -44.10
CA SER A 801 2.28 7.33 -44.91
C SER A 801 1.34 6.29 -44.36
N GLN A 802 0.74 5.54 -45.29
CA GLN A 802 -0.18 4.42 -45.11
C GLN A 802 0.42 3.02 -44.96
N ILE A 803 -0.03 2.30 -43.91
CA ILE A 803 0.15 0.87 -43.52
C ILE A 803 -0.48 -0.10 -44.50
N SER A 804 0.25 -0.77 -45.39
CA SER A 804 -0.24 -2.06 -45.90
C SER A 804 0.87 -3.08 -46.03
N ARG A 805 0.50 -4.31 -45.69
CA ARG A 805 1.31 -5.52 -45.61
C ARG A 805 1.92 -5.86 -46.96
N LYS A 806 3.25 -6.00 -47.01
CA LYS A 806 3.90 -7.00 -47.85
C LYS A 806 4.86 -7.83 -47.01
N SER A 807 4.52 -9.11 -46.92
CA SER A 807 5.43 -10.20 -46.61
C SER A 807 6.56 -10.17 -47.63
N ASN A 808 7.78 -9.83 -47.20
CA ASN A 808 9.00 -10.19 -47.91
C ASN A 808 10.05 -10.54 -46.87
N SER A 809 10.12 -11.83 -46.56
CA SER A 809 11.20 -12.47 -45.84
C SER A 809 12.45 -12.50 -46.72
N ARG A 810 13.20 -11.40 -46.77
CA ARG A 810 14.61 -11.43 -47.20
C ARG A 810 15.42 -10.44 -46.37
N VAL A 811 15.75 -10.84 -45.14
CA VAL A 811 17.00 -10.37 -44.53
C VAL A 811 18.08 -11.31 -45.04
N ALA A 812 18.73 -10.87 -46.11
CA ALA A 812 19.92 -11.51 -46.64
C ALA A 812 21.02 -11.49 -45.57
N SER A 813 21.33 -12.68 -45.07
CA SER A 813 22.70 -13.20 -44.92
C SER A 813 23.83 -12.17 -45.03
N ARG A 814 24.15 -11.49 -43.92
CA ARG A 814 25.53 -11.07 -43.63
C ARG A 814 25.82 -11.31 -42.15
N ARG A 815 26.04 -12.59 -41.81
CA ARG A 815 26.89 -12.98 -40.69
C ARG A 815 27.87 -14.02 -41.21
N LYS A 816 29.05 -13.56 -41.61
CA LYS A 816 30.20 -14.40 -41.97
C LYS A 816 30.56 -15.26 -40.75
N SER A 817 30.43 -16.56 -40.94
CA SER A 817 31.29 -17.65 -40.45
C SER A 817 32.01 -17.45 -39.11
N ILE A 818 31.56 -18.20 -38.09
CA ILE A 818 32.48 -18.89 -37.18
C ILE A 818 32.00 -20.34 -37.10
N ASN A 819 32.87 -21.25 -37.56
CA ASN A 819 32.70 -22.69 -37.48
C ASN A 819 32.71 -23.12 -36.01
N ALA A 820 31.59 -23.67 -35.52
CA ALA A 820 31.58 -24.51 -34.33
C ALA A 820 30.59 -25.66 -34.54
N SER A 821 31.16 -26.85 -34.54
CA SER A 821 30.55 -28.15 -34.81
C SER A 821 29.42 -28.50 -33.82
N LYS A 822 28.37 -29.14 -34.35
CA LYS A 822 27.36 -29.94 -33.60
C LYS A 822 26.62 -29.30 -32.41
N LYS A 823 26.33 -27.99 -32.45
CA LYS A 823 25.20 -27.40 -31.71
C LYS A 823 24.33 -26.63 -32.69
N THR A 824 23.07 -27.04 -32.81
CA THR A 824 22.02 -26.40 -33.62
C THR A 824 22.10 -24.88 -33.50
N ASN A 825 22.18 -24.19 -34.65
CA ASN A 825 22.33 -22.74 -34.79
C ASN A 825 21.44 -21.94 -33.80
N ILE A 826 21.98 -21.54 -32.66
CA ILE A 826 21.32 -20.70 -31.64
C ILE A 826 20.83 -19.38 -32.28
N ASN A 827 21.55 -18.89 -33.29
CA ASN A 827 21.17 -17.74 -34.11
C ASN A 827 19.86 -17.93 -34.91
N SER A 828 19.50 -19.17 -35.27
CA SER A 828 18.25 -19.49 -35.97
C SER A 828 17.07 -19.73 -35.04
N LEU A 829 17.34 -20.10 -33.78
CA LEU A 829 16.34 -20.27 -32.72
C LEU A 829 15.91 -18.93 -32.12
N MET A 830 16.82 -17.95 -32.06
CA MET A 830 16.58 -16.62 -31.48
C MET A 830 16.29 -15.51 -32.51
N ALA A 831 15.99 -15.87 -33.76
CA ALA A 831 15.60 -14.89 -34.78
C ALA A 831 14.11 -14.52 -34.60
N PRO A 832 13.75 -13.23 -34.49
CA PRO A 832 12.36 -12.80 -34.47
C PRO A 832 11.72 -13.11 -35.83
N GLN A 833 10.81 -14.07 -35.89
CA GLN A 833 10.01 -14.37 -37.07
C GLN A 833 8.55 -14.63 -36.68
N GLU A 834 7.64 -13.87 -37.29
CA GLU A 834 6.21 -13.83 -36.95
C GLU A 834 5.42 -15.13 -37.27
N ASN A 835 6.00 -16.08 -38.03
CA ASN A 835 5.25 -17.20 -38.63
C ASN A 835 5.93 -18.59 -38.50
N ARG A 836 6.52 -18.91 -37.34
CA ARG A 836 7.02 -20.28 -37.13
C ARG A 836 5.84 -21.22 -36.80
N LEU A 837 5.80 -22.39 -37.45
CA LEU A 837 4.90 -23.48 -37.06
C LEU A 837 5.14 -23.82 -35.58
N VAL A 838 4.11 -23.69 -34.75
CA VAL A 838 4.15 -24.10 -33.34
C VAL A 838 4.29 -25.62 -33.30
N LEU A 839 5.27 -26.10 -32.54
CA LEU A 839 5.45 -27.54 -32.28
C LEU A 839 4.64 -27.95 -31.04
N PRO A 840 4.15 -29.20 -30.97
CA PRO A 840 3.43 -29.67 -29.79
C PRO A 840 4.37 -29.83 -28.60
N ASN A 841 3.90 -29.39 -27.44
CA ASN A 841 4.33 -29.94 -26.15
C ASN A 841 3.62 -31.28 -25.94
N TRP A 842 4.25 -32.23 -25.23
CA TRP A 842 3.66 -33.55 -25.02
C TRP A 842 3.74 -34.01 -23.57
N LYS A 843 2.74 -34.77 -23.15
CA LYS A 843 2.74 -35.55 -21.91
C LYS A 843 2.37 -36.99 -22.21
N VAL A 844 3.28 -37.90 -21.96
CA VAL A 844 3.12 -39.34 -22.13
C VAL A 844 2.82 -39.96 -20.78
N TYR A 845 1.82 -40.81 -20.73
CA TYR A 845 1.44 -41.62 -19.58
C TYR A 845 1.30 -43.07 -20.03
N TYR A 846 1.93 -44.00 -19.31
CA TYR A 846 1.90 -45.42 -19.62
C TYR A 846 1.66 -46.29 -18.39
N ASP A 847 0.53 -47.00 -18.35
CA ASP A 847 0.13 -47.93 -17.27
C ASP A 847 -0.21 -49.35 -17.79
N GLY A 848 0.02 -49.61 -19.08
CA GLY A 848 -0.37 -50.85 -19.74
C GLY A 848 0.32 -52.10 -19.20
N LEU A 849 1.46 -51.93 -18.51
CA LEU A 849 2.23 -52.99 -17.88
C LEU A 849 1.47 -53.72 -16.75
N ASN A 850 0.48 -53.06 -16.13
CA ASN A 850 -0.36 -53.66 -15.07
C ASN A 850 -1.21 -54.85 -15.54
N ARG A 851 -1.25 -55.13 -16.84
CA ARG A 851 -2.07 -56.20 -17.42
C ARG A 851 -1.37 -57.55 -17.42
N TYR A 852 -0.04 -57.57 -17.44
CA TYR A 852 0.75 -58.81 -17.47
C TYR A 852 0.76 -59.48 -16.10
N ASP A 853 0.58 -60.80 -16.08
CA ASP A 853 0.43 -61.55 -14.83
C ASP A 853 1.67 -61.51 -13.94
N PHE A 854 2.88 -61.40 -14.53
CA PHE A 854 4.12 -61.27 -13.75
C PHE A 854 4.19 -59.94 -12.97
N ILE A 855 3.63 -58.86 -13.50
CA ILE A 855 3.58 -57.55 -12.82
C ILE A 855 2.50 -57.56 -11.75
N LYS A 856 1.33 -58.13 -12.06
CA LYS A 856 0.22 -58.26 -11.09
C LYS A 856 0.62 -59.03 -9.84
N LYS A 857 1.56 -59.98 -9.91
CA LYS A 857 2.05 -60.74 -8.73
C LYS A 857 2.73 -59.84 -7.69
N VAL A 858 3.37 -58.75 -8.13
CA VAL A 858 4.21 -57.88 -7.27
C VAL A 858 3.56 -56.52 -7.03
N LEU A 859 2.95 -55.93 -8.06
CA LEU A 859 2.43 -54.56 -8.09
C LEU A 859 0.91 -54.55 -8.29
N ASN A 860 0.22 -53.71 -7.52
CA ASN A 860 -1.18 -53.32 -7.75
C ASN A 860 -1.30 -52.26 -8.84
N HIS A 861 -0.33 -51.36 -8.91
CA HIS A 861 -0.30 -50.28 -9.89
C HIS A 861 1.14 -49.89 -10.23
N LEU A 862 1.42 -49.71 -11.51
CA LEU A 862 2.66 -49.17 -12.05
C LEU A 862 2.31 -48.20 -13.17
N ALA A 863 2.80 -46.98 -13.08
CA ALA A 863 2.60 -45.94 -14.09
C ALA A 863 3.91 -45.20 -14.39
N PHE A 864 4.17 -44.99 -15.67
CA PHE A 864 5.26 -44.16 -16.16
C PHE A 864 4.70 -42.85 -16.71
N THR A 865 5.30 -41.72 -16.32
CA THR A 865 4.94 -40.39 -16.81
C THR A 865 6.17 -39.70 -17.37
N HIS A 866 6.05 -39.10 -18.54
CA HIS A 866 7.07 -38.24 -19.15
C HIS A 866 6.38 -37.02 -19.74
N ALA A 867 6.87 -35.81 -19.47
CA ALA A 867 6.29 -34.59 -20.02
C ALA A 867 7.38 -33.66 -20.51
N TYR A 868 7.14 -33.05 -21.66
CA TYR A 868 7.99 -32.07 -22.28
C TYR A 868 7.19 -30.79 -22.57
N SER A 869 7.79 -29.65 -22.25
CA SER A 869 7.25 -28.34 -22.55
C SER A 869 8.35 -27.42 -23.05
N CYS A 870 8.06 -26.62 -24.07
CA CYS A 870 8.94 -25.56 -24.53
C CYS A 870 8.11 -24.30 -24.77
N ILE A 871 8.58 -23.18 -24.22
CA ILE A 871 8.02 -21.86 -24.44
C ILE A 871 9.12 -21.00 -25.03
N HIS A 872 8.86 -20.47 -26.22
CA HIS A 872 9.70 -19.49 -26.88
C HIS A 872 8.94 -18.16 -26.89
N SER A 873 9.56 -17.14 -26.31
CA SER A 873 8.98 -15.80 -26.24
C SER A 873 9.97 -14.79 -26.82
N VAL A 874 9.44 -13.93 -27.68
CA VAL A 874 10.20 -12.89 -28.37
C VAL A 874 9.50 -11.56 -28.10
N GLU A 875 10.23 -10.62 -27.54
CA GLU A 875 9.77 -9.25 -27.37
C GLU A 875 10.46 -8.36 -28.40
N VAL A 876 9.65 -7.72 -29.26
CA VAL A 876 10.13 -6.87 -30.34
C VAL A 876 9.51 -5.49 -30.19
N MET A 877 10.36 -4.46 -30.18
CA MET A 877 9.94 -3.07 -30.31
C MET A 877 10.33 -2.58 -31.70
N HIS A 878 9.36 -2.03 -32.42
CA HIS A 878 9.59 -1.35 -33.69
C HIS A 878 9.45 0.15 -33.49
N THR A 879 10.47 0.91 -33.90
CA THR A 879 10.43 2.37 -33.94
C THR A 879 10.63 2.83 -35.38
N GLY A 880 9.77 3.73 -35.88
CA GLY A 880 9.89 4.31 -37.22
C GLY A 880 8.89 5.44 -37.47
N GLU A 881 9.18 6.30 -38.45
CA GLU A 881 8.37 7.45 -38.89
C GLU A 881 7.66 7.15 -40.23
N ARG A 882 6.61 7.92 -40.60
CA ARG A 882 5.76 7.65 -41.78
C ARG A 882 5.25 8.89 -42.56
N ASN A 883 5.70 9.16 -43.81
CA ASN A 883 5.21 10.22 -44.76
C ASN A 883 4.23 9.87 -45.94
N VAL A 884 3.32 10.77 -46.34
CA VAL A 884 2.16 10.66 -47.29
C VAL A 884 2.37 9.87 -48.60
N ALA A 885 3.55 9.89 -49.20
CA ALA A 885 3.77 9.51 -50.60
C ALA A 885 4.27 8.06 -50.85
N SER A 886 3.75 7.07 -50.12
CA SER A 886 3.82 5.63 -50.46
C SER A 886 5.20 4.94 -50.66
N LYS A 887 6.30 5.42 -50.05
CA LYS A 887 7.55 4.63 -49.87
C LYS A 887 8.03 4.63 -48.41
N LEU A 888 8.41 3.45 -47.90
CA LEU A 888 8.88 3.21 -46.52
C LEU A 888 10.40 3.44 -46.39
N VAL A 889 10.83 4.16 -45.37
CA VAL A 889 12.25 4.33 -44.98
C VAL A 889 12.48 3.66 -43.62
N ASP A 890 13.45 2.73 -43.58
CA ASP A 890 14.02 1.95 -42.48
C ASP A 890 13.24 1.77 -41.16
N LYS A 891 12.69 0.56 -40.97
CA LYS A 891 12.29 0.07 -39.64
C LYS A 891 13.53 -0.30 -38.84
N LYS A 892 13.87 0.45 -37.79
CA LYS A 892 14.84 -0.01 -36.80
C LYS A 892 14.13 -0.97 -35.84
N MET A 893 14.38 -2.27 -36.01
CA MET A 893 13.91 -3.30 -35.08
C MET A 893 14.85 -3.32 -33.87
N VAL A 894 14.33 -2.99 -32.70
CA VAL A 894 15.05 -3.10 -31.43
C VAL A 894 14.39 -4.24 -30.65
N SER A 895 14.98 -5.43 -30.68
CA SER A 895 14.51 -6.51 -29.80
C SER A 895 15.03 -6.22 -28.38
N ALA A 896 14.13 -6.25 -27.40
CA ALA A 896 14.49 -5.97 -26.00
C ALA A 896 14.99 -7.25 -25.31
N LYS A 897 14.25 -8.36 -25.48
CA LYS A 897 14.52 -9.62 -24.79
C LYS A 897 13.95 -10.80 -25.58
N THR A 898 14.75 -11.85 -25.73
CA THR A 898 14.29 -13.14 -26.28
C THR A 898 14.61 -14.22 -25.27
N TRP A 899 13.67 -15.12 -24.99
CA TRP A 899 13.94 -16.23 -24.07
C TRP A 899 13.27 -17.54 -24.52
N VAL A 900 13.96 -18.64 -24.22
CA VAL A 900 13.48 -20.01 -24.43
C VAL A 900 13.51 -20.70 -23.08
N LYS A 901 12.40 -21.31 -22.69
CA LYS A 901 12.31 -22.17 -21.51
C LYS A 901 11.84 -23.54 -21.94
N GLU A 902 12.73 -24.51 -21.83
CA GLU A 902 12.50 -25.93 -22.09
C GLU A 902 12.40 -26.65 -20.74
N GLY A 903 11.41 -27.53 -20.59
CA GLY A 903 11.13 -28.18 -19.32
C GLY A 903 10.63 -29.60 -19.52
N PHE A 904 11.35 -30.55 -18.91
CA PHE A 904 10.94 -31.93 -18.73
C PHE A 904 10.42 -32.12 -17.30
N THR A 905 9.11 -32.05 -17.11
CA THR A 905 8.47 -32.03 -15.78
C THR A 905 7.29 -33.01 -15.72
N PRO A 906 7.52 -34.33 -15.49
CA PRO A 906 8.81 -34.97 -15.26
C PRO A 906 9.50 -35.44 -16.54
N LEU A 907 10.84 -35.47 -16.54
CA LEU A 907 11.66 -36.22 -17.51
C LEU A 907 11.43 -37.72 -17.36
N VAL A 908 11.42 -38.20 -16.12
CA VAL A 908 11.04 -39.56 -15.76
C VAL A 908 10.20 -39.50 -14.49
N GLY A 909 8.94 -39.92 -14.58
CA GLY A 909 8.04 -40.12 -13.45
C GLY A 909 7.66 -41.59 -13.38
N ILE A 910 7.84 -42.21 -12.23
CA ILE A 910 7.43 -43.60 -11.97
C ILE A 910 6.63 -43.60 -10.68
N ASP A 911 5.41 -44.11 -10.74
CA ASP A 911 4.55 -44.31 -9.56
C ASP A 911 4.22 -45.81 -9.47
N ALA A 912 4.56 -46.42 -8.34
CA ALA A 912 4.38 -47.85 -8.09
C ALA A 912 3.67 -48.09 -6.75
N ILE A 913 2.61 -48.91 -6.76
CA ILE A 913 1.88 -49.38 -5.59
C ILE A 913 2.05 -50.89 -5.54
N PHE A 914 2.68 -51.40 -4.50
CA PHE A 914 2.94 -52.83 -4.29
C PHE A 914 1.77 -53.50 -3.56
N ARG A 915 1.64 -54.82 -3.72
CA ARG A 915 0.58 -55.60 -3.04
C ARG A 915 0.67 -55.58 -1.52
N ASN A 916 1.86 -55.41 -0.98
CA ASN A 916 2.12 -55.35 0.46
C ASN A 916 1.74 -54.01 1.11
N GLY A 917 1.25 -53.02 0.35
CA GLY A 917 0.91 -51.68 0.86
C GLY A 917 2.05 -50.66 0.79
N LEU A 918 3.20 -51.00 0.19
CA LEU A 918 4.27 -50.06 -0.13
C LEU A 918 3.89 -49.21 -1.35
N THR A 919 4.08 -47.90 -1.26
CA THR A 919 4.01 -46.98 -2.39
C THR A 919 5.38 -46.37 -2.62
N ALA A 920 5.88 -46.43 -3.85
CA ALA A 920 7.13 -45.81 -4.26
C ALA A 920 6.87 -44.84 -5.40
N SER A 921 7.47 -43.65 -5.35
CA SER A 921 7.47 -42.70 -6.46
C SER A 921 8.86 -42.13 -6.72
N LEU A 922 9.18 -41.98 -8.00
CA LEU A 922 10.38 -41.33 -8.51
C LEU A 922 9.94 -40.23 -9.46
N ARG A 923 10.44 -39.00 -9.26
CA ARG A 923 10.23 -37.88 -10.18
C ARG A 923 11.54 -37.15 -10.44
N HIS A 924 12.02 -37.23 -11.66
CA HIS A 924 13.15 -36.44 -12.15
C HIS A 924 12.62 -35.32 -13.05
N ASN A 925 12.74 -34.06 -12.62
CA ASN A 925 12.48 -32.93 -13.50
C ASN A 925 13.77 -32.22 -13.91
N LYS A 926 13.74 -31.62 -15.11
CA LYS A 926 14.85 -30.89 -15.70
C LYS A 926 14.32 -29.72 -16.51
N ILE A 927 14.66 -28.51 -16.11
CA ILE A 927 14.28 -27.26 -16.77
C ILE A 927 15.55 -26.55 -17.21
N TYR A 928 15.56 -26.13 -18.47
CA TYR A 928 16.60 -25.34 -19.08
C TYR A 928 16.01 -24.03 -19.57
N SER A 929 16.65 -22.91 -19.23
CA SER A 929 16.23 -21.58 -19.67
C SER A 929 17.40 -20.83 -20.28
N ILE A 930 17.20 -20.27 -21.46
CA ILE A 930 18.12 -19.35 -22.11
C ILE A 930 17.42 -18.00 -22.21
N VAL A 931 18.07 -16.94 -21.72
CA VAL A 931 17.62 -15.56 -21.89
C VAL A 931 18.71 -14.79 -22.62
N LEU A 932 18.37 -14.25 -23.79
CA LEU A 932 19.21 -13.29 -24.51
C LEU A 932 18.76 -11.88 -24.17
N ASN A 933 19.62 -11.15 -23.45
CA ASN A 933 19.47 -9.72 -23.23
C ASN A 933 20.18 -8.96 -24.34
N HIS A 934 19.41 -8.30 -25.21
CA HIS A 934 19.96 -7.55 -26.34
C HIS A 934 20.66 -6.26 -25.90
N GLY A 935 20.16 -5.58 -24.86
CA GLY A 935 20.75 -4.32 -24.36
C GLY A 935 22.13 -4.50 -23.74
N GLY A 936 22.34 -5.61 -23.03
CA GLY A 936 23.64 -5.95 -22.42
C GLY A 936 24.52 -6.89 -23.26
N ASN A 937 24.05 -7.36 -24.43
CA ASN A 937 24.71 -8.40 -25.24
C ASN A 937 25.10 -9.66 -24.44
N GLN A 938 24.29 -10.03 -23.45
CA GLN A 938 24.55 -11.14 -22.52
C GLN A 938 23.58 -12.29 -22.78
N LEU A 939 24.10 -13.52 -22.66
CA LEU A 939 23.32 -14.74 -22.64
C LEU A 939 23.28 -15.28 -21.22
N ILE A 940 22.10 -15.36 -20.63
CA ILE A 940 21.90 -15.90 -19.29
C ILE A 940 21.35 -17.32 -19.42
N ASN A 941 22.11 -18.29 -18.94
CA ASN A 941 21.73 -19.70 -18.93
C ASN A 941 21.28 -20.09 -17.52
N GLY A 942 20.13 -20.73 -17.43
CA GLY A 942 19.60 -21.31 -16.21
C GLY A 942 19.38 -22.81 -16.39
N VAL A 943 19.83 -23.61 -15.44
CA VAL A 943 19.52 -25.03 -15.34
C VAL A 943 18.93 -25.28 -13.97
N ASN A 944 17.74 -25.88 -13.93
CA ASN A 944 17.12 -26.36 -12.70
C ASN A 944 16.80 -27.84 -12.85
N GLN A 945 17.33 -28.66 -11.96
CA GLN A 945 17.14 -30.10 -11.97
C GLN A 945 16.81 -30.59 -10.56
N ASP A 946 15.77 -31.40 -10.44
CA ASP A 946 15.39 -32.02 -9.18
C ASP A 946 15.04 -33.49 -9.38
N ILE A 947 15.57 -34.34 -8.51
CA ILE A 947 15.24 -35.76 -8.43
C ILE A 947 14.58 -35.96 -7.08
N ASN A 948 13.31 -36.36 -7.07
CA ASN A 948 12.54 -36.64 -5.87
C ASN A 948 12.24 -38.14 -5.81
N LEU A 949 12.49 -38.74 -4.66
CA LEU A 949 12.20 -40.12 -4.31
C LEU A 949 11.29 -40.11 -3.09
N ALA A 950 10.19 -40.86 -3.13
CA ALA A 950 9.33 -41.01 -1.97
C ALA A 950 8.86 -42.46 -1.83
N PHE A 951 8.97 -42.99 -0.61
CA PHE A 951 8.50 -44.30 -0.19
C PHE A 951 7.54 -44.13 0.97
N ALA A 952 6.38 -44.77 0.93
CA ALA A 952 5.48 -44.85 2.07
C ALA A 952 4.98 -46.27 2.27
N TYR A 953 4.98 -46.73 3.52
CA TYR A 953 4.58 -48.08 3.89
C TYR A 953 3.72 -48.04 5.14
N LYS A 954 2.53 -48.63 5.06
CA LYS A 954 1.62 -48.74 6.21
C LYS A 954 1.64 -50.16 6.75
N ILE A 955 2.23 -50.33 7.93
CA ILE A 955 2.15 -51.57 8.69
C ILE A 955 0.83 -51.55 9.44
N VAL A 956 -0.05 -52.52 9.18
CA VAL A 956 -1.29 -52.71 9.93
C VAL A 956 -1.09 -53.94 10.83
N ALA A 957 -1.17 -53.75 12.15
CA ALA A 957 -1.13 -54.87 13.09
C ALA A 957 -2.46 -55.64 13.04
N ASP A 958 -2.46 -56.85 12.49
CA ASP A 958 -3.63 -57.74 12.56
C ASP A 958 -3.56 -58.52 13.88
N ARG A 959 -4.47 -58.24 14.83
CA ARG A 959 -4.58 -59.03 16.06
C ARG A 959 -5.60 -60.14 15.84
N GLN A 960 -5.11 -61.37 15.63
CA GLN A 960 -5.93 -62.57 15.82
C GLN A 960 -5.78 -63.09 17.25
N GLN A 961 -6.90 -63.17 17.98
CA GLN A 961 -6.99 -63.91 19.23
C GLN A 961 -8.23 -64.82 19.16
N ASN A 962 -8.04 -66.14 19.30
CA ASN A 962 -9.08 -67.17 19.41
C ASN A 962 -10.25 -67.11 18.40
N GLY A 963 -9.96 -67.11 17.09
CA GLY A 963 -10.93 -67.50 16.05
C GLY A 963 -12.19 -66.63 15.87
N LYS A 964 -12.35 -65.52 16.61
CA LYS A 964 -13.45 -64.56 16.43
C LYS A 964 -12.91 -63.19 16.01
N LYS A 965 -13.31 -62.74 14.80
CA LYS A 965 -13.07 -61.37 14.33
C LYS A 965 -13.95 -60.41 15.13
N TYR A 966 -13.37 -59.60 16.02
CA TYR A 966 -14.07 -58.49 16.67
C TYR A 966 -14.04 -57.24 15.78
N GLY A 967 -15.14 -56.47 15.82
CA GLY A 967 -15.36 -55.27 15.02
C GLY A 967 -14.29 -54.20 15.20
N SER A 968 -14.00 -53.53 14.08
CA SER A 968 -13.00 -52.48 13.88
C SER A 968 -13.08 -51.35 14.91
N PHE A 969 -12.28 -51.44 15.98
CA PHE A 969 -11.64 -50.22 16.50
C PHE A 969 -10.56 -49.81 15.49
N SER A 970 -10.71 -48.61 14.93
CA SER A 970 -9.58 -47.88 14.37
C SER A 970 -8.46 -47.85 15.42
N ASP A 971 -7.20 -48.05 15.01
CA ASP A 971 -5.94 -47.69 15.71
C ASP A 971 -4.97 -48.87 15.90
N GLY A 972 -3.70 -48.65 15.54
CA GLY A 972 -2.63 -49.63 15.61
C GLY A 972 -1.76 -49.75 14.34
N GLY A 973 -1.88 -48.83 13.38
CA GLY A 973 -1.02 -48.84 12.20
C GLY A 973 0.23 -47.96 12.38
N ILE A 974 1.40 -48.43 11.93
CA ILE A 974 2.59 -47.60 11.78
C ILE A 974 2.68 -47.14 10.32
N LEU A 975 2.71 -45.84 10.08
CA LEU A 975 2.94 -45.25 8.76
C LEU A 975 4.38 -44.76 8.68
N LEU A 976 5.19 -45.45 7.88
CA LEU A 976 6.55 -45.06 7.57
C LEU A 976 6.55 -44.26 6.26
N LYS A 977 7.18 -43.10 6.25
CA LYS A 977 7.40 -42.26 5.06
C LYS A 977 8.86 -41.90 4.97
N VAL A 978 9.48 -42.13 3.81
CA VAL A 978 10.84 -41.72 3.49
C VAL A 978 10.79 -40.90 2.22
N GLU A 979 11.18 -39.63 2.30
CA GLU A 979 11.24 -38.72 1.18
C GLU A 979 12.66 -38.21 1.05
N GLY A 980 13.20 -38.20 -0.16
CA GLY A 980 14.50 -37.63 -0.45
C GLY A 980 14.45 -36.82 -1.72
N ALA A 981 15.19 -35.72 -1.77
CA ALA A 981 15.42 -35.03 -3.04
C ALA A 981 16.85 -34.53 -3.19
N ALA A 982 17.33 -34.56 -4.42
CA ALA A 982 18.56 -33.91 -4.85
C ALA A 982 18.20 -32.83 -5.86
N ARG A 983 18.53 -31.58 -5.55
CA ARG A 983 18.21 -30.39 -6.35
C ARG A 983 19.50 -29.69 -6.76
N ARG A 984 19.54 -29.24 -8.00
CA ARG A 984 20.64 -28.43 -8.54
C ARG A 984 20.06 -27.28 -9.35
N MET A 985 20.35 -26.07 -8.91
CA MET A 985 20.00 -24.84 -9.60
C MET A 985 21.27 -24.07 -9.94
N THR A 986 21.42 -23.67 -11.20
CA THR A 986 22.55 -22.87 -11.67
C THR A 986 22.07 -21.76 -12.57
N ASN A 987 22.55 -20.54 -12.34
CA ASN A 987 22.42 -19.42 -13.26
C ASN A 987 23.82 -18.92 -13.63
N GLY A 988 24.12 -18.90 -14.93
CA GLY A 988 25.37 -18.42 -15.48
C GLY A 988 25.15 -17.30 -16.48
N ILE A 989 26.09 -16.34 -16.52
CA ILE A 989 26.16 -15.33 -17.58
C ILE A 989 27.30 -15.70 -18.52
N ASN A 990 26.99 -15.75 -19.81
CA ASN A 990 27.96 -15.79 -20.89
C ASN A 990 27.97 -14.43 -21.59
N TYR A 991 29.14 -13.77 -21.57
CA TYR A 991 29.40 -12.64 -22.45
C TYR A 991 29.75 -13.19 -23.84
N LYS A 992 29.24 -12.57 -24.90
CA LYS A 992 29.46 -13.04 -26.29
C LYS A 992 30.94 -13.22 -26.67
N ASP A 993 31.84 -12.51 -25.97
CA ASP A 993 33.28 -12.51 -26.23
C ASP A 993 34.09 -13.32 -25.19
N ALA A 994 33.45 -13.91 -24.17
CA ALA A 994 34.12 -14.65 -23.11
C ALA A 994 34.09 -16.17 -23.35
N ILE A 995 35.24 -16.82 -23.21
CA ILE A 995 35.42 -18.28 -23.38
C ILE A 995 34.86 -19.07 -22.17
N ARG A 996 34.57 -18.41 -21.04
CA ARG A 996 34.12 -19.06 -19.80
C ARG A 996 32.77 -18.54 -19.34
N GLU A 997 31.87 -19.49 -19.02
CA GLU A 997 30.62 -19.24 -18.31
C GLU A 997 30.91 -18.90 -16.85
N VAL A 998 30.44 -17.74 -16.38
CA VAL A 998 30.56 -17.34 -14.97
C VAL A 998 29.23 -17.59 -14.27
N TYR A 999 29.22 -18.47 -13.27
CA TYR A 999 28.06 -18.67 -12.42
C TYR A 999 27.86 -17.46 -11.51
N THR A 1000 26.72 -16.78 -11.64
CA THR A 1000 26.37 -15.63 -10.79
C THR A 1000 25.58 -16.04 -9.56
N SER A 1001 24.85 -17.16 -9.66
CA SER A 1001 24.12 -17.76 -8.54
C SER A 1001 23.88 -19.24 -8.80
N GLY A 1002 23.71 -20.02 -7.73
CA GLY A 1002 23.38 -21.43 -7.83
C GLY A 1002 23.49 -22.14 -6.50
N ASN A 1003 22.74 -23.21 -6.34
CA ASN A 1003 22.73 -24.05 -5.15
C ASN A 1003 22.59 -25.52 -5.56
N LYS A 1004 23.30 -26.39 -4.85
CA LYS A 1004 23.02 -27.83 -4.81
C LYS A 1004 22.45 -28.14 -3.44
N SER A 1005 21.20 -28.59 -3.40
CA SER A 1005 20.57 -28.97 -2.14
C SER A 1005 20.16 -30.43 -2.13
N TYR A 1006 20.32 -31.06 -0.98
CA TYR A 1006 19.94 -32.43 -0.73
C TYR A 1006 19.11 -32.46 0.54
N PHE A 1007 17.96 -33.11 0.51
CA PHE A 1007 17.22 -33.38 1.74
C PHE A 1007 16.80 -34.84 1.83
N ILE A 1008 16.75 -35.35 3.06
CA ILE A 1008 16.16 -36.62 3.43
C ILE A 1008 15.23 -36.37 4.61
N ARG A 1009 13.99 -36.82 4.50
CA ARG A 1009 12.96 -36.75 5.53
C ARG A 1009 12.43 -38.15 5.78
N PHE A 1010 12.51 -38.59 7.03
CA PHE A 1010 11.94 -39.83 7.49
C PHE A 1010 10.89 -39.50 8.55
N ASN A 1011 9.67 -40.01 8.39
CA ASN A 1011 8.59 -39.90 9.37
C ASN A 1011 8.05 -41.29 9.68
N ALA A 1012 7.88 -41.59 10.97
CA ALA A 1012 7.22 -42.78 11.46
C ALA A 1012 6.09 -42.37 12.40
N ASP A 1013 4.85 -42.46 11.91
CA ASP A 1013 3.65 -42.12 12.67
C ASP A 1013 3.00 -43.40 13.20
N TYR A 1014 2.77 -43.48 14.50
CA TYR A 1014 2.11 -44.59 15.17
C TYR A 1014 0.92 -44.10 15.98
N ASP A 1015 -0.28 -44.45 15.50
CA ASP A 1015 -1.54 -44.15 16.17
C ASP A 1015 -1.83 -45.27 17.19
N LYS A 1016 -1.52 -45.01 18.46
CA LYS A 1016 -1.77 -45.96 19.56
C LYS A 1016 -3.27 -46.01 19.91
N SER A 1017 -3.95 -44.87 19.86
CA SER A 1017 -5.40 -44.72 20.11
C SER A 1017 -5.90 -43.41 19.50
N ARG A 1018 -7.23 -43.22 19.42
CA ARG A 1018 -7.87 -41.97 18.97
C ARG A 1018 -7.41 -40.74 19.75
N SER A 1019 -6.91 -40.93 20.97
CA SER A 1019 -6.46 -39.86 21.85
C SER A 1019 -4.94 -39.69 21.91
N ILE A 1020 -4.15 -40.66 21.43
CA ILE A 1020 -2.68 -40.66 21.58
C ILE A 1020 -2.03 -41.15 20.29
N SER A 1021 -1.23 -40.30 19.66
CA SER A 1021 -0.34 -40.68 18.56
C SER A 1021 1.11 -40.29 18.86
N TYR A 1022 2.03 -41.16 18.44
CA TYR A 1022 3.47 -40.95 18.50
C TYR A 1022 3.97 -40.69 17.10
N SER A 1023 4.83 -39.70 16.93
CA SER A 1023 5.48 -39.42 15.65
C SER A 1023 6.97 -39.27 15.90
N PHE A 1024 7.77 -40.02 15.15
CA PHE A 1024 9.20 -39.81 15.08
C PHE A 1024 9.53 -39.16 13.74
N TYR A 1025 10.36 -38.11 13.77
CA TYR A 1025 10.86 -37.47 12.57
C TYR A 1025 12.40 -37.40 12.58
N PHE A 1026 12.95 -37.50 11.38
CA PHE A 1026 14.35 -37.22 11.08
C PHE A 1026 14.41 -36.45 9.77
N ASN A 1027 14.90 -35.21 9.83
CA ASN A 1027 15.07 -34.35 8.67
C ASN A 1027 16.53 -33.92 8.59
N MET A 1028 17.16 -34.20 7.46
CA MET A 1028 18.50 -33.73 7.12
C MET A 1028 18.41 -32.89 5.86
N GLU A 1029 18.97 -31.69 5.89
CA GLU A 1029 19.06 -30.77 4.76
C GLU A 1029 20.50 -30.28 4.63
N VAL A 1030 21.03 -30.37 3.40
CA VAL A 1030 22.39 -29.99 3.05
C VAL A 1030 22.31 -29.02 1.89
N ASP A 1031 22.76 -27.78 2.08
CA ASP A 1031 22.86 -26.77 1.03
C ASP A 1031 24.33 -26.47 0.72
N GLN A 1032 24.66 -26.54 -0.56
CA GLN A 1032 25.99 -26.25 -1.09
C GLN A 1032 25.89 -25.13 -2.14
N PRO A 1033 26.17 -23.86 -1.77
CA PRO A 1033 26.14 -22.76 -2.72
C PRO A 1033 27.26 -22.92 -3.76
N LEU A 1034 26.92 -22.68 -5.04
CA LEU A 1034 27.85 -22.79 -6.16
C LEU A 1034 28.58 -21.47 -6.48
N ALA A 1035 28.14 -20.36 -5.89
CA ALA A 1035 28.77 -19.04 -6.00
C ALA A 1035 29.19 -18.56 -4.60
N GLY A 1036 30.49 -18.36 -4.39
CA GLY A 1036 31.09 -18.23 -3.05
C GLY A 1036 31.08 -16.83 -2.42
N GLN A 1037 30.52 -15.80 -3.06
CA GLN A 1037 30.63 -14.43 -2.55
C GLN A 1037 29.65 -14.10 -1.41
N PHE A 1038 28.53 -14.81 -1.27
CA PHE A 1038 27.46 -14.41 -0.34
C PHE A 1038 26.79 -15.57 0.42
N SER A 1039 27.30 -16.80 0.35
CA SER A 1039 26.67 -17.95 0.99
C SER A 1039 27.69 -19.00 1.39
N TYR A 1040 27.49 -19.63 2.55
CA TYR A 1040 28.32 -20.71 3.08
C TYR A 1040 27.57 -22.05 2.99
N PRO A 1041 28.28 -23.18 2.84
CA PRO A 1041 27.67 -24.50 2.93
C PRO A 1041 27.01 -24.70 4.29
N SER A 1042 25.77 -25.18 4.31
CA SER A 1042 25.04 -25.46 5.56
C SER A 1042 24.63 -26.93 5.63
N TYR A 1043 24.64 -27.44 6.87
CA TYR A 1043 24.19 -28.79 7.21
C TYR A 1043 23.26 -28.68 8.41
N ILE A 1044 21.97 -28.92 8.20
CA ILE A 1044 20.96 -28.84 9.25
C ILE A 1044 20.35 -30.22 9.41
N MET A 1045 20.48 -30.77 10.61
CA MET A 1045 19.87 -32.03 11.00
C MET A 1045 18.93 -31.77 12.18
N SER A 1046 17.69 -32.22 12.05
CA SER A 1046 16.70 -32.18 13.12
C SER A 1046 16.07 -33.55 13.29
N THR A 1047 16.01 -34.02 14.53
CA THR A 1047 15.35 -35.27 14.88
C THR A 1047 14.63 -35.09 16.20
N GLY A 1048 13.54 -35.83 16.38
CA GLY A 1048 12.77 -35.76 17.60
C GLY A 1048 11.63 -36.75 17.63
N PHE A 1049 11.15 -36.99 18.84
CA PHE A 1049 9.90 -37.69 19.11
C PHE A 1049 8.84 -36.68 19.52
N SER A 1050 7.68 -36.75 18.89
CA SER A 1050 6.50 -35.94 19.21
C SER A 1050 5.39 -36.86 19.69
N VAL A 1051 4.74 -36.47 20.80
CA VAL A 1051 3.55 -37.13 21.31
C VAL A 1051 2.39 -36.16 21.14
N ARG A 1052 1.38 -36.57 20.39
CA ARG A 1052 0.16 -35.79 20.21
C ARG A 1052 -0.95 -36.43 21.03
N LEU A 1053 -1.49 -35.64 21.96
CA LEU A 1053 -2.66 -35.98 22.75
C LEU A 1053 -3.87 -35.24 22.16
N GLN A 1054 -4.83 -35.97 21.62
CA GLN A 1054 -6.12 -35.43 21.20
C GLN A 1054 -7.15 -35.75 22.28
N LEU A 1055 -7.40 -34.76 23.15
CA LEU A 1055 -8.43 -34.84 24.17
C LEU A 1055 -9.78 -34.60 23.49
N TYR A 1056 -10.59 -35.66 23.40
CA TYR A 1056 -11.96 -35.64 22.90
C TYR A 1056 -12.96 -35.47 24.03
#